data_AF-A0A7V9EQ79-F1
#
_entry.id   AF-A0A7V9EQ79-F1
#
_cell.length_a   1.000
_cell.length_b   1.000
_cell.length_c   1.000
_cell.angle_alpha   90.00
_cell.angle_beta   90.00
_cell.angle_gamma   90.00
#
_symmetry.space_group_name_H-M   'P 1'
#
loop_
_entity.id
_entity.type
_entity.pdbx_description
1 polymer ?
#
loop_
_entity_poly.entity_id
_entity_poly.type
_entity_poly.pdbx_seq_one_letter_code
_entity_poly.pdbx_strand_id
1 'polypeptide(L)'
;IRAGLDMAIVNAGQLAVYEEIEPDLRELVEDVLFNRRPDATERLVDYAERVKSKGKVAPNEEAWRSAPVEERLSHALVKGIVEHIETDTEEARQKATRPLDVIEGPLMAGMSVVGDLFGAGKMFLPQVVKSARVMKKAVAYLMPFMEAEKQADSKPQGRIVMATVKGDVHDIGKNIVGVVLQCNNYDVIDLGVMVPAEKILETARAKKADIIGLSGLITPSLDEMVHVAQEMERQQFRLPLLIGGATTSRAHTAVKIEQHYSESVVHVLDASRAVGVVSALLNPDAKVKFDATTRADYERLRNEHSERTRKKKMLTLQEARANRLTTDWNSYEPPVPDFLGVRIFATAPGSARAPRAVFGASPKTPGGDVRYSKRNLPHFERPWGKYAIAFSTIARRLLSESERDLVLQSILTAQELNQIELYTACVMPDHVHLLFEPQIKETDPSGNTVFWSLTEILKGIKSTTAHRINRAAGKRGPVWDKESFDRLIRSESDLQEKFQYICRNPWDSGLVRRDEEYPWLWTPETPRRGGSESTRGACAPQTTRPPEGRLMVENPLERLVDYIDWSPFFHTWELRGRYPAILDDDVVGNQARELFDDAQKLLQRIVSEKLLTARGVYGFWPANSSGDDVEIYRDEKRDEVVARFHFLRQQMLKPAGQSNYCLGDLVAPKNSGKRDYLGGFAVTAGIGADELAKRFQADHDDYNAIMTKALADRLAEAFAEYLHEEARKAWGFGRQESLTKADLIKERYRGIRPAPGYPASPDHVEKGTLFALLQAEENTGISLTESFAMHPGASVSGLYFSHPDARYFAVGKIEPDQSKDYATRKGVSLGEVEHWLSPNLNYEPRAVS
;
A
#
# COMPACT_ATOMS: atom_id res chain seq x y z
N ILE A 1 0.21 16.11 48.60
CA ILE A 1 -0.61 17.35 48.51
C ILE A 1 -0.32 18.18 49.76
N ARG A 2 0.18 19.42 49.64
CA ARG A 2 0.62 20.26 50.79
C ARG A 2 -0.50 21.11 51.42
N ALA A 3 -1.68 21.17 50.80
CA ALA A 3 -2.79 22.04 51.21
C ALA A 3 -4.07 21.31 51.66
N GLY A 4 -3.99 20.01 51.97
CA GLY A 4 -5.11 19.28 52.62
C GLY A 4 -6.25 18.80 51.71
N LEU A 5 -6.00 18.57 50.42
CA LEU A 5 -6.97 17.93 49.54
C LEU A 5 -6.80 16.40 49.61
N ASP A 6 -7.71 15.71 50.27
CA ASP A 6 -7.55 14.29 50.60
C ASP A 6 -8.20 13.35 49.56
N MET A 7 -9.18 13.85 48.81
CA MET A 7 -9.90 13.11 47.76
C MET A 7 -10.53 14.07 46.75
N ALA A 8 -10.48 13.73 45.46
CA ALA A 8 -11.19 14.42 44.39
C ALA A 8 -11.97 13.42 43.53
N ILE A 9 -13.22 13.72 43.23
CA ILE A 9 -14.04 12.96 42.27
C ILE A 9 -14.02 13.74 40.96
N VAL A 10 -13.43 13.16 39.93
CA VAL A 10 -13.20 13.82 38.64
C VAL A 10 -14.02 13.14 37.55
N ASN A 11 -14.66 13.93 36.69
CA ASN A 11 -15.26 13.43 35.46
C ASN A 11 -14.23 13.48 34.33
N ALA A 12 -13.66 12.33 33.96
CA ALA A 12 -12.62 12.25 32.93
C ALA A 12 -13.05 12.78 31.56
N GLY A 13 -14.36 12.77 31.26
CA GLY A 13 -14.91 13.26 29.98
C GLY A 13 -15.02 14.80 29.88
N GLN A 14 -14.63 15.55 30.91
CA GLN A 14 -14.70 17.01 30.94
C GLN A 14 -13.37 17.67 31.33
N LEU A 15 -12.25 16.99 31.08
CA LEU A 15 -10.92 17.54 31.30
C LEU A 15 -10.56 18.50 30.15
N ALA A 16 -10.67 19.79 30.41
CA ALA A 16 -10.19 20.84 29.50
C ALA A 16 -8.70 21.13 29.76
N VAL A 17 -7.96 21.51 28.72
CA VAL A 17 -6.56 21.93 28.86
C VAL A 17 -6.53 23.20 29.71
N TYR A 18 -5.65 23.22 30.72
CA TYR A 18 -5.59 24.29 31.72
C TYR A 18 -5.46 25.71 31.13
N GLU A 19 -4.75 25.84 30.00
CA GLU A 19 -4.59 27.11 29.28
C GLU A 19 -5.83 27.53 28.48
N GLU A 20 -6.70 26.59 28.13
CA GLU A 20 -7.94 26.82 27.37
C GLU A 20 -9.13 27.14 28.27
N ILE A 21 -8.99 26.96 29.59
CA ILE A 21 -9.99 27.42 30.55
C ILE A 21 -10.05 28.95 30.46
N GLU A 22 -11.26 29.47 30.23
CA GLU A 22 -11.53 30.90 30.17
C GLU A 22 -10.87 31.62 31.36
N PRO A 23 -10.06 32.68 31.12
CA PRO A 23 -9.19 33.26 32.14
C PRO A 23 -9.87 33.61 33.46
N ASP A 24 -11.08 34.17 33.42
CA ASP A 24 -11.82 34.56 34.63
C ASP A 24 -12.30 33.32 35.40
N LEU A 25 -12.84 32.30 34.71
CA LEU A 25 -13.19 31.02 35.33
C LEU A 25 -11.96 30.32 35.93
N ARG A 26 -10.82 30.35 35.23
CA ARG A 26 -9.59 29.73 35.70
C ARG A 26 -9.12 30.36 37.00
N GLU A 27 -9.10 31.69 37.09
CA GLU A 27 -8.73 32.41 38.31
C GLU A 27 -9.66 32.05 39.49
N LEU A 28 -10.96 31.99 39.26
CA LEU A 28 -11.95 31.61 40.29
C LEU A 28 -11.76 30.18 40.79
N VAL A 29 -11.43 29.24 39.90
CA VAL A 29 -11.16 27.84 40.26
C VAL A 29 -9.82 27.70 40.99
N GLU A 30 -8.79 28.43 40.56
CA GLU A 30 -7.49 28.50 41.24
C GLU A 30 -7.63 29.05 42.68
N ASP A 31 -8.44 30.10 42.85
CA ASP A 31 -8.67 30.71 44.16
C ASP A 31 -9.26 29.71 45.17
N VAL A 32 -10.16 28.83 44.72
CA VAL A 32 -10.76 27.76 45.53
C VAL A 32 -9.77 26.61 45.75
N LEU A 33 -9.13 26.11 44.69
CA LEU A 33 -8.23 24.95 44.76
C LEU A 33 -6.97 25.22 45.59
N PHE A 34 -6.43 26.43 45.50
CA PHE A 34 -5.23 26.84 46.23
C PHE A 34 -5.55 27.61 47.51
N ASN A 35 -6.82 27.80 47.83
CA ASN A 35 -7.30 28.56 48.99
C ASN A 35 -6.59 29.92 49.12
N ARG A 36 -6.52 30.67 48.01
CA ARG A 36 -5.75 31.94 47.94
C ARG A 36 -6.43 33.07 48.70
N ARG A 37 -7.73 32.95 48.93
CA ARG A 37 -8.57 34.00 49.51
C ARG A 37 -9.77 33.41 50.29
N PRO A 38 -10.26 34.09 51.34
CA PRO A 38 -11.34 33.60 52.18
C PRO A 38 -12.72 33.59 51.52
N ASP A 39 -12.96 34.44 50.52
CA ASP A 39 -14.23 34.58 49.77
C ASP A 39 -14.23 33.80 48.43
N ALA A 40 -13.25 32.90 48.20
CA ALA A 40 -13.10 32.16 46.94
C ALA A 40 -14.36 31.36 46.56
N THR A 41 -14.98 30.71 47.55
CA THR A 41 -16.16 29.87 47.35
C THR A 41 -17.37 30.71 46.92
N GLU A 42 -17.60 31.85 47.57
CA GLU A 42 -18.74 32.75 47.27
C GLU A 42 -18.64 33.29 45.84
N ARG A 43 -17.44 33.72 45.42
CA ARG A 43 -17.20 34.23 44.06
C ARG A 43 -17.45 33.18 42.97
N LEU A 44 -17.04 31.93 43.21
CA LEU A 44 -17.26 30.84 42.25
C LEU A 44 -18.75 30.47 42.17
N VAL A 45 -19.47 30.49 43.30
CA VAL A 45 -20.93 30.26 43.34
C VAL A 45 -21.69 31.37 42.62
N ASP A 46 -21.32 32.65 42.82
CA ASP A 46 -21.91 33.78 42.13
C ASP A 46 -21.68 33.71 40.61
N TYR A 47 -20.48 33.33 40.17
CA TYR A 47 -20.19 33.08 38.75
C TYR A 47 -21.05 31.93 38.21
N ALA A 48 -21.19 30.83 38.97
CA ALA A 48 -22.02 29.70 38.58
C ALA A 48 -23.51 30.08 38.43
N GLU A 49 -24.05 30.97 39.27
CA GLU A 49 -25.41 31.50 39.13
C GLU A 49 -25.58 32.35 37.86
N ARG A 50 -24.58 33.18 37.53
CA ARG A 50 -24.56 33.96 36.26
C ARG A 50 -24.54 33.04 35.04
N VAL A 51 -23.76 31.96 35.08
CA VAL A 51 -23.67 30.98 33.99
C VAL A 51 -24.93 30.13 33.89
N LYS A 52 -25.58 29.77 35.01
CA LYS A 52 -26.88 29.04 35.03
C LYS A 52 -27.98 29.76 34.25
N SER A 53 -27.93 31.09 34.18
CA SER A 53 -28.90 31.92 33.45
C SER A 53 -28.70 31.92 31.93
N LYS A 54 -27.54 31.47 31.44
CA LYS A 54 -27.25 31.26 30.02
C LYS A 54 -27.21 29.75 29.76
N GLY A 55 -28.32 29.18 29.27
CA GLY A 55 -28.34 27.79 28.82
C GLY A 55 -27.16 27.49 27.89
N LYS A 56 -26.66 26.25 27.87
CA LYS A 56 -25.54 25.81 27.02
C LYS A 56 -25.77 26.26 25.57
N VAL A 57 -25.15 27.35 25.18
CA VAL A 57 -24.98 27.74 23.80
C VAL A 57 -23.79 26.91 23.31
N ALA A 58 -24.04 25.99 22.39
CA ALA A 58 -22.95 25.34 21.67
C ALA A 58 -22.05 26.44 21.06
N PRO A 59 -20.72 26.32 21.13
CA PRO A 59 -19.84 27.28 20.48
C PRO A 59 -20.30 27.43 19.03
N ASN A 60 -20.52 28.67 18.57
CA ASN A 60 -20.87 28.91 17.19
C ASN A 60 -19.66 28.54 16.33
N GLU A 61 -19.64 27.34 15.77
CA GLU A 61 -18.52 26.79 14.97
C GLU A 61 -18.14 27.70 13.80
N GLU A 62 -19.04 28.61 13.38
CA GLU A 62 -18.82 29.57 12.30
C GLU A 62 -18.38 30.97 12.77
N ALA A 63 -18.10 31.19 14.06
CA ALA A 63 -17.72 32.53 14.56
C ALA A 63 -16.50 33.13 13.83
N TRP A 64 -15.53 32.29 13.45
CA TRP A 64 -14.34 32.68 12.69
C TRP A 64 -14.67 33.19 11.27
N ARG A 65 -15.83 32.84 10.70
CA ARG A 65 -16.25 33.30 9.37
C ARG A 65 -16.53 34.81 9.30
N SER A 66 -16.72 35.45 10.45
CA SER A 66 -16.91 36.91 10.53
C SER A 66 -15.59 37.69 10.57
N ALA A 67 -14.44 36.99 10.65
CA ALA A 67 -13.12 37.62 10.71
C ALA A 67 -12.63 38.11 9.32
N PRO A 68 -11.61 38.99 9.27
CA PRO A 68 -10.92 39.37 8.04
C PRO A 68 -10.43 38.14 7.26
N VAL A 69 -10.32 38.26 5.93
CA VAL A 69 -9.98 37.13 5.05
C VAL A 69 -8.61 36.52 5.39
N GLU A 70 -7.66 37.35 5.81
CA GLU A 70 -6.32 36.95 6.23
C GLU A 70 -6.38 36.07 7.49
N GLU A 71 -7.19 36.45 8.48
CA GLU A 71 -7.43 35.67 9.69
C GLU A 71 -8.19 34.38 9.40
N ARG A 72 -9.15 34.43 8.45
CA ARG A 72 -9.89 33.24 8.00
C ARG A 72 -8.97 32.24 7.29
N LEU A 73 -8.10 32.69 6.40
CA LEU A 73 -7.10 31.84 5.74
C LEU A 73 -6.13 31.23 6.75
N SER A 74 -5.63 32.02 7.71
CA SER A 74 -4.77 31.52 8.78
C SER A 74 -5.48 30.48 9.65
N HIS A 75 -6.73 30.74 10.05
CA HIS A 75 -7.55 29.80 10.81
C HIS A 75 -7.79 28.50 10.03
N ALA A 76 -8.15 28.60 8.74
CA ALA A 76 -8.38 27.45 7.88
C ALA A 76 -7.10 26.59 7.72
N LEU A 77 -5.93 27.23 7.57
CA LEU A 77 -4.64 26.53 7.51
C LEU A 77 -4.34 25.82 8.83
N VAL A 78 -4.41 26.51 9.97
CA VAL A 78 -4.08 25.93 11.29
C VAL A 78 -5.05 24.80 11.67
N LYS A 79 -6.34 24.92 11.31
CA LYS A 79 -7.35 23.90 11.60
C LYS A 79 -7.51 22.84 10.50
N GLY A 80 -6.88 23.00 9.34
CA GLY A 80 -6.95 22.04 8.23
C GLY A 80 -8.31 22.00 7.51
N ILE A 81 -9.04 23.12 7.47
CA ILE A 81 -10.40 23.27 6.92
C ILE A 81 -10.34 23.57 5.41
N VAL A 82 -11.04 22.78 4.59
CA VAL A 82 -10.96 22.83 3.10
C VAL A 82 -12.24 23.36 2.44
N GLU A 83 -13.31 23.51 3.21
CA GLU A 83 -14.67 23.78 2.74
C GLU A 83 -14.82 25.20 2.15
N HIS A 84 -14.11 26.18 2.72
CA HIS A 84 -14.19 27.59 2.32
C HIS A 84 -12.92 28.13 1.66
N ILE A 85 -11.90 27.30 1.49
CA ILE A 85 -10.56 27.76 1.12
C ILE A 85 -10.54 28.47 -0.24
N GLU A 86 -11.29 27.98 -1.23
CA GLU A 86 -11.34 28.60 -2.56
C GLU A 86 -11.98 30.00 -2.50
N THR A 87 -13.09 30.13 -1.77
CA THR A 87 -13.79 31.42 -1.60
C THR A 87 -12.94 32.43 -0.84
N ASP A 88 -12.30 32.01 0.24
CA ASP A 88 -11.44 32.88 1.03
C ASP A 88 -10.17 33.26 0.27
N THR A 89 -9.61 32.33 -0.51
CA THR A 89 -8.46 32.61 -1.38
C THR A 89 -8.81 33.59 -2.49
N GLU A 90 -10.00 33.48 -3.10
CA GLU A 90 -10.47 34.42 -4.10
C GLU A 90 -10.68 35.83 -3.53
N GLU A 91 -11.29 35.94 -2.35
CA GLU A 91 -11.45 37.24 -1.70
C GLU A 91 -10.09 37.87 -1.36
N ALA A 92 -9.13 37.09 -0.87
CA ALA A 92 -7.77 37.58 -0.65
C ALA A 92 -7.09 37.98 -1.96
N ARG A 93 -7.30 37.23 -3.05
CA ARG A 93 -6.77 37.55 -4.40
C ARG A 93 -7.32 38.87 -4.94
N GLN A 94 -8.60 39.16 -4.69
CA GLN A 94 -9.23 40.42 -5.11
C GLN A 94 -8.70 41.63 -4.31
N LYS A 95 -8.28 41.44 -3.06
CA LYS A 95 -7.67 42.47 -2.21
C LYS A 95 -6.17 42.64 -2.48
N ALA A 96 -5.51 41.58 -2.92
CA ALA A 96 -4.10 41.57 -3.26
C ALA A 96 -3.82 42.32 -4.58
N THR A 97 -2.61 42.85 -4.71
CA THR A 97 -2.19 43.51 -5.97
C THR A 97 -1.83 42.47 -7.01
N ARG A 98 -1.20 41.37 -6.58
CA ARG A 98 -0.83 40.21 -7.40
C ARG A 98 -1.35 38.93 -6.73
N PRO A 99 -1.75 37.90 -7.49
CA PRO A 99 -2.11 36.59 -6.94
C PRO A 99 -1.00 35.98 -6.06
N LEU A 100 0.27 36.27 -6.39
CA LEU A 100 1.41 35.84 -5.59
C LEU A 100 1.41 36.42 -4.17
N ASP A 101 0.90 37.63 -3.97
CA ASP A 101 0.89 38.28 -2.65
C ASP A 101 -0.03 37.53 -1.66
N VAL A 102 -1.00 36.76 -2.16
CA VAL A 102 -1.85 35.88 -1.32
C VAL A 102 -1.03 34.71 -0.77
N ILE A 103 -0.12 34.18 -1.57
CA ILE A 103 0.80 33.10 -1.17
C ILE A 103 1.80 33.65 -0.17
N GLU A 104 2.56 34.67 -0.56
CA GLU A 104 3.63 35.26 0.26
C GLU A 104 3.11 35.96 1.54
N GLY A 105 1.85 36.38 1.55
CA GLY A 105 1.18 37.03 2.67
C GLY A 105 0.41 36.05 3.57
N PRO A 106 -0.94 36.03 3.49
CA PRO A 106 -1.77 35.34 4.46
C PRO A 106 -1.55 33.82 4.51
N LEU A 107 -1.28 33.17 3.37
CA LEU A 107 -1.05 31.73 3.34
C LEU A 107 0.27 31.34 4.01
N MET A 108 1.37 32.01 3.65
CA MET A 108 2.67 31.79 4.30
C MET A 108 2.67 32.19 5.79
N ALA A 109 1.95 33.24 6.16
CA ALA A 109 1.77 33.61 7.57
C ALA A 109 1.06 32.49 8.35
N GLY A 110 -0.02 31.92 7.80
CA GLY A 110 -0.71 30.77 8.40
C GLY A 110 0.20 29.54 8.52
N MET A 111 0.99 29.25 7.49
CA MET A 111 1.97 28.14 7.53
C MET A 111 3.12 28.36 8.51
N SER A 112 3.54 29.61 8.73
CA SER A 112 4.51 29.94 9.78
C SER A 112 3.97 29.59 11.16
N VAL A 113 2.69 29.91 11.44
CA VAL A 113 2.03 29.54 12.70
C VAL A 113 1.98 28.01 12.87
N VAL A 114 1.66 27.27 11.80
CA VAL A 114 1.69 25.80 11.80
C VAL A 114 3.09 25.29 12.15
N GLY A 115 4.13 25.86 11.54
CA GLY A 115 5.53 25.54 11.82
C GLY A 115 5.93 25.79 13.27
N ASP A 116 5.56 26.95 13.82
CA ASP A 116 5.84 27.33 15.21
C ASP A 116 5.13 26.40 16.21
N LEU A 117 3.87 26.08 15.97
CA LEU A 117 3.09 25.16 16.81
C LEU A 117 3.65 23.72 16.76
N PHE A 118 4.06 23.26 15.58
CA PHE A 118 4.70 21.96 15.41
C PHE A 118 6.06 21.91 16.11
N GLY A 119 6.89 22.95 15.94
CA GLY A 119 8.18 23.08 16.63
C GLY A 119 8.06 23.16 18.15
N ALA A 120 6.98 23.74 18.66
CA ALA A 120 6.67 23.79 20.10
C ALA A 120 6.02 22.51 20.65
N GLY A 121 5.74 21.51 19.80
CA GLY A 121 5.05 20.27 20.20
C GLY A 121 3.57 20.46 20.55
N LYS A 122 2.96 21.55 20.11
CA LYS A 122 1.53 21.86 20.30
C LYS A 122 0.65 21.40 19.14
N MET A 123 1.27 21.07 18.00
CA MET A 123 0.63 20.50 16.81
C MET A 123 1.40 19.25 16.41
N PHE A 124 0.70 18.28 15.82
CA PHE A 124 1.29 17.00 15.44
C PHE A 124 1.19 16.75 13.94
N LEU A 125 1.97 15.78 13.47
CA LEU A 125 2.10 15.50 12.04
C LEU A 125 0.75 15.33 11.29
N PRO A 126 -0.27 14.61 11.82
CA PRO A 126 -1.58 14.54 11.16
C PRO A 126 -2.17 15.91 10.82
N GLN A 127 -2.06 16.86 11.74
CA GLN A 127 -2.61 18.20 11.58
C GLN A 127 -1.77 19.00 10.58
N VAL A 128 -0.43 18.90 10.64
CA VAL A 128 0.47 19.55 9.67
C VAL A 128 0.16 19.12 8.24
N VAL A 129 -0.09 17.82 8.02
CA VAL A 129 -0.46 17.31 6.69
C VAL A 129 -1.86 17.80 6.27
N LYS A 130 -2.82 17.92 7.20
CA LYS A 130 -4.12 18.57 6.92
C LYS A 130 -3.96 20.04 6.56
N SER A 131 -3.08 20.78 7.22
CA SER A 131 -2.75 22.18 6.87
C SER A 131 -2.13 22.29 5.48
N ALA A 132 -1.20 21.39 5.14
CA ALA A 132 -0.59 21.33 3.82
C ALA A 132 -1.60 21.13 2.70
N ARG A 133 -2.62 20.30 2.93
CA ARG A 133 -3.74 20.10 2.00
C ARG A 133 -4.50 21.39 1.74
N VAL A 134 -4.80 22.16 2.78
CA VAL A 134 -5.45 23.48 2.66
C VAL A 134 -4.58 24.43 1.84
N MET A 135 -3.27 24.48 2.13
CA MET A 135 -2.30 25.29 1.40
C MET A 135 -2.25 24.93 -0.09
N LYS A 136 -2.12 23.65 -0.43
CA LYS A 136 -2.06 23.19 -1.82
C LYS A 136 -3.34 23.51 -2.58
N LYS A 137 -4.51 23.34 -1.96
CA LYS A 137 -5.79 23.67 -2.59
C LYS A 137 -5.93 25.18 -2.87
N ALA A 138 -5.47 26.02 -1.95
CA ALA A 138 -5.42 27.48 -2.16
C ALA A 138 -4.46 27.86 -3.31
N VAL A 139 -3.25 27.30 -3.33
CA VAL A 139 -2.27 27.56 -4.40
C VAL A 139 -2.77 27.07 -5.75
N ALA A 140 -3.36 25.87 -5.81
CA ALA A 140 -3.95 25.32 -7.04
C ALA A 140 -5.04 26.23 -7.61
N TYR A 141 -5.85 26.85 -6.74
CA TYR A 141 -6.84 27.85 -7.14
C TYR A 141 -6.20 29.11 -7.76
N LEU A 142 -5.06 29.55 -7.23
CA LEU A 142 -4.34 30.75 -7.70
C LEU A 142 -3.55 30.54 -9.00
N MET A 143 -3.17 29.30 -9.34
CA MET A 143 -2.32 29.00 -10.50
C MET A 143 -2.80 29.62 -11.82
N PRO A 144 -4.09 29.51 -12.24
CA PRO A 144 -4.55 30.10 -13.49
C PRO A 144 -4.38 31.63 -13.55
N PHE A 145 -4.50 32.30 -12.40
CA PHE A 145 -4.32 33.76 -12.30
C PHE A 145 -2.84 34.15 -12.37
N MET A 146 -1.97 33.35 -11.76
CA MET A 146 -0.51 33.55 -11.83
C MET A 146 0.02 33.32 -13.24
N GLU A 147 -0.47 32.29 -13.94
CA GLU A 147 -0.11 32.00 -15.34
C GLU A 147 -0.56 33.11 -16.30
N ALA A 148 -1.74 33.70 -16.05
CA ALA A 148 -2.28 34.81 -16.84
C ALA A 148 -1.48 36.12 -16.68
N GLU A 149 -0.89 36.37 -15.51
CA GLU A 149 -0.10 37.58 -15.23
C GLU A 149 1.32 37.56 -15.80
N LYS A 150 1.78 36.46 -16.42
CA LYS A 150 3.16 36.30 -16.96
C LYS A 150 4.25 36.78 -15.97
N GLN A 151 4.11 36.49 -14.68
CA GLN A 151 5.16 36.73 -13.69
C GLN A 151 5.45 35.46 -12.90
N ALA A 152 6.54 34.80 -13.27
CA ALA A 152 7.11 33.65 -12.58
C ALA A 152 8.29 34.12 -11.73
N ASP A 153 8.05 34.63 -10.53
CA ASP A 153 9.15 34.96 -9.60
C ASP A 153 8.80 34.78 -8.12
N SER A 154 7.93 33.80 -7.81
CA SER A 154 7.91 33.22 -6.45
C SER A 154 9.18 32.38 -6.27
N LYS A 155 10.16 32.88 -5.52
CA LYS A 155 11.38 32.12 -5.24
C LYS A 155 11.19 31.28 -3.98
N PRO A 156 11.25 29.94 -4.06
CA PRO A 156 11.23 29.09 -2.88
C PRO A 156 12.47 29.37 -2.02
N GLN A 157 12.42 29.04 -0.72
CA GLN A 157 13.57 29.17 0.18
C GLN A 157 14.76 28.29 -0.24
N GLY A 158 14.46 27.20 -0.96
CA GLY A 158 15.42 26.29 -1.55
C GLY A 158 14.69 25.19 -2.30
N ARG A 159 15.38 24.56 -3.24
CA ARG A 159 14.88 23.44 -4.04
C ARG A 159 15.54 22.14 -3.61
N ILE A 160 14.73 21.11 -3.39
CA ILE A 160 15.17 19.83 -2.85
C ILE A 160 14.73 18.73 -3.80
N VAL A 161 15.67 17.94 -4.30
CA VAL A 161 15.36 16.70 -5.03
C VAL A 161 15.31 15.55 -4.03
N MET A 162 14.19 14.84 -3.97
CA MET A 162 14.00 13.70 -3.09
C MET A 162 13.72 12.43 -3.90
N ALA A 163 14.28 11.31 -3.46
CA ALA A 163 14.05 10.02 -4.09
C ALA A 163 14.13 8.86 -3.09
N THR A 164 13.29 7.85 -3.26
CA THR A 164 13.58 6.53 -2.70
C THR A 164 14.57 5.85 -3.65
N VAL A 165 15.69 5.39 -3.09
CA VAL A 165 16.83 4.90 -3.87
C VAL A 165 16.47 3.69 -4.75
N LYS A 166 17.34 3.41 -5.71
CA LYS A 166 17.22 2.29 -6.64
C LYS A 166 16.90 0.98 -5.90
N GLY A 167 15.98 0.19 -6.47
CA GLY A 167 15.59 -1.11 -5.92
C GLY A 167 14.65 -1.08 -4.71
N ASP A 168 14.40 0.09 -4.09
CA ASP A 168 13.47 0.23 -2.96
C ASP A 168 12.16 0.93 -3.39
N VAL A 169 11.04 0.47 -2.83
CA VAL A 169 9.68 0.86 -3.23
C VAL A 169 8.92 1.66 -2.17
N HIS A 170 9.48 1.78 -0.97
CA HIS A 170 8.75 2.36 0.17
C HIS A 170 8.95 3.88 0.23
N ASP A 171 7.84 4.62 0.32
CA ASP A 171 7.86 6.09 0.20
C ASP A 171 7.04 6.83 1.26
N ILE A 172 6.38 6.15 2.20
CA ILE A 172 5.51 6.81 3.20
C ILE A 172 6.28 7.89 3.97
N GLY A 173 7.45 7.55 4.52
CA GLY A 173 8.30 8.51 5.24
C GLY A 173 8.84 9.64 4.36
N LYS A 174 9.21 9.33 3.11
CA LYS A 174 9.64 10.34 2.13
C LYS A 174 8.54 11.35 1.83
N ASN A 175 7.31 10.88 1.62
CA ASN A 175 6.16 11.72 1.30
C ASN A 175 5.82 12.63 2.47
N ILE A 176 5.90 12.12 3.71
CA ILE A 176 5.76 12.92 4.93
C ILE A 176 6.81 14.05 4.97
N VAL A 177 8.09 13.73 4.78
CA VAL A 177 9.17 14.74 4.77
C VAL A 177 8.94 15.77 3.66
N GLY A 178 8.55 15.33 2.46
CA GLY A 178 8.25 16.23 1.34
C GLY A 178 7.13 17.21 1.66
N VAL A 179 6.04 16.75 2.26
CA VAL A 179 4.92 17.60 2.70
C VAL A 179 5.36 18.60 3.77
N VAL A 180 6.12 18.15 4.78
CA VAL A 180 6.62 19.03 5.85
C VAL A 180 7.57 20.10 5.31
N LEU A 181 8.42 19.77 4.33
CA LEU A 181 9.29 20.75 3.67
C LEU A 181 8.50 21.73 2.81
N GLN A 182 7.49 21.26 2.07
CA GLN A 182 6.58 22.14 1.31
C GLN A 182 5.82 23.10 2.22
N CYS A 183 5.46 22.67 3.44
CA CYS A 183 4.86 23.54 4.46
C CYS A 183 5.76 24.70 4.88
N ASN A 184 7.07 24.60 4.67
CA ASN A 184 8.07 25.60 5.01
C ASN A 184 8.61 26.33 3.77
N ASN A 185 7.85 26.35 2.68
CA ASN A 185 8.17 27.06 1.43
C ASN A 185 9.43 26.55 0.71
N TYR A 186 9.72 25.25 0.83
CA TYR A 186 10.71 24.57 0.00
C TYR A 186 10.05 23.99 -1.26
N ASP A 187 10.73 24.10 -2.40
CA ASP A 187 10.33 23.44 -3.65
C ASP A 187 10.84 22.00 -3.66
N VAL A 188 9.96 21.04 -3.36
CA VAL A 188 10.29 19.62 -3.28
C VAL A 188 9.95 18.91 -4.60
N ILE A 189 10.98 18.37 -5.24
CA ILE A 189 10.88 17.56 -6.45
C ILE A 189 11.04 16.09 -6.04
N ASP A 190 9.91 15.40 -5.90
CA ASP A 190 9.87 13.97 -5.61
C ASP A 190 9.97 13.13 -6.89
N LEU A 191 11.05 12.36 -7.02
CA LEU A 191 11.30 11.49 -8.17
C LEU A 191 10.60 10.13 -8.07
N GLY A 192 9.93 9.86 -6.96
CA GLY A 192 9.26 8.60 -6.67
C GLY A 192 10.19 7.56 -6.08
N VAL A 193 10.00 6.30 -6.51
CA VAL A 193 10.68 5.12 -5.96
C VAL A 193 11.47 4.37 -7.01
N MET A 194 12.39 3.51 -6.55
CA MET A 194 13.33 2.77 -7.40
C MET A 194 14.12 3.69 -8.35
N VAL A 195 14.57 4.85 -7.86
CA VAL A 195 15.19 5.87 -8.72
C VAL A 195 16.70 5.63 -8.82
N PRO A 196 17.26 5.44 -10.04
CA PRO A 196 18.70 5.30 -10.23
C PRO A 196 19.47 6.56 -9.86
N ALA A 197 20.71 6.41 -9.37
CA ALA A 197 21.61 7.51 -9.02
C ALA A 197 21.74 8.53 -10.17
N GLU A 198 21.92 8.06 -11.41
CA GLU A 198 22.00 8.91 -12.60
C GLU A 198 20.82 9.87 -12.71
N LYS A 199 19.58 9.36 -12.63
CA LYS A 199 18.37 10.17 -12.73
C LYS A 199 18.25 11.19 -11.58
N ILE A 200 18.67 10.82 -10.38
CA ILE A 200 18.69 11.72 -9.21
C ILE A 200 19.62 12.91 -9.51
N LEU A 201 20.84 12.62 -9.93
CA LEU A 201 21.88 13.63 -10.16
C LEU A 201 21.61 14.48 -11.40
N GLU A 202 21.14 13.88 -12.49
CA GLU A 202 20.70 14.60 -13.68
C GLU A 202 19.56 15.57 -13.36
N THR A 203 18.56 15.12 -12.60
CA THR A 203 17.44 15.99 -12.22
C THR A 203 17.90 17.10 -11.29
N ALA A 204 18.76 16.81 -10.32
CA ALA A 204 19.34 17.82 -9.43
C ALA A 204 20.10 18.91 -10.20
N ARG A 205 20.89 18.55 -11.22
CA ARG A 205 21.53 19.53 -12.11
C ARG A 205 20.51 20.30 -12.95
N ALA A 206 19.63 19.59 -13.65
CA ALA A 206 18.67 20.18 -14.59
C ALA A 206 17.72 21.15 -13.90
N LYS A 207 17.32 20.84 -12.67
CA LYS A 207 16.42 21.66 -11.86
C LYS A 207 17.16 22.63 -10.94
N LYS A 208 18.50 22.64 -10.93
CA LYS A 208 19.30 23.48 -10.03
C LYS A 208 18.86 23.31 -8.58
N ALA A 209 18.85 22.06 -8.12
CA ALA A 209 18.56 21.75 -6.73
C ALA A 209 19.64 22.31 -5.81
N ASP A 210 19.25 22.68 -4.59
CA ASP A 210 20.13 23.12 -3.52
C ASP A 210 20.51 21.95 -2.61
N ILE A 211 19.65 20.94 -2.49
CA ILE A 211 19.86 19.73 -1.65
C ILE A 211 19.36 18.48 -2.37
N ILE A 212 20.03 17.34 -2.15
CA ILE A 212 19.54 16.00 -2.52
C ILE A 212 19.18 15.23 -1.26
N GLY A 213 18.00 14.62 -1.22
CA GLY A 213 17.52 13.76 -0.12
C GLY A 213 17.25 12.33 -0.59
N LEU A 214 17.80 11.35 0.12
CA LEU A 214 17.64 9.93 -0.17
C LEU A 214 16.83 9.23 0.92
N SER A 215 15.95 8.34 0.50
CA SER A 215 15.13 7.48 1.37
C SER A 215 15.36 6.00 1.09
N GLY A 216 15.38 5.17 2.14
CA GLY A 216 15.48 3.71 2.05
C GLY A 216 14.89 2.98 3.26
N LEU A 217 14.23 1.85 3.03
CA LEU A 217 13.63 0.99 4.05
C LEU A 217 14.38 -0.32 4.26
N ILE A 218 14.96 -0.90 3.20
CA ILE A 218 15.65 -2.20 3.28
C ILE A 218 17.17 -2.04 3.37
N THR A 219 17.89 -3.09 3.79
CA THR A 219 19.35 -2.99 3.98
C THR A 219 20.13 -2.78 2.68
N PRO A 220 19.75 -3.35 1.51
CA PRO A 220 20.44 -3.04 0.24
C PRO A 220 20.39 -1.56 -0.13
N SER A 221 19.36 -0.83 0.32
CA SER A 221 19.22 0.61 0.08
C SER A 221 20.37 1.43 0.67
N LEU A 222 21.05 0.92 1.70
CA LEU A 222 22.21 1.57 2.30
C LEU A 222 23.40 1.61 1.35
N ASP A 223 23.64 0.53 0.60
CA ASP A 223 24.72 0.47 -0.38
C ASP A 223 24.44 1.41 -1.56
N GLU A 224 23.18 1.53 -1.99
CA GLU A 224 22.76 2.50 -3.00
C GLU A 224 22.98 3.95 -2.52
N MET A 225 22.76 4.26 -1.24
CA MET A 225 23.07 5.58 -0.69
C MET A 225 24.58 5.88 -0.69
N VAL A 226 25.41 4.87 -0.41
CA VAL A 226 26.87 4.97 -0.55
C VAL A 226 27.25 5.22 -2.01
N HIS A 227 26.65 4.48 -2.95
CA HIS A 227 26.89 4.65 -4.37
C HIS A 227 26.52 6.08 -4.85
N VAL A 228 25.37 6.61 -4.43
CA VAL A 228 24.99 8.01 -4.74
C VAL A 228 26.01 9.00 -4.19
N ALA A 229 26.49 8.83 -2.95
CA ALA A 229 27.51 9.71 -2.36
C ALA A 229 28.83 9.66 -3.15
N GLN A 230 29.30 8.47 -3.52
CA GLN A 230 30.49 8.28 -4.37
C GLN A 230 30.31 8.93 -5.74
N GLU A 231 29.14 8.78 -6.34
CA GLU A 231 28.83 9.34 -7.64
C GLU A 231 28.74 10.87 -7.58
N MET A 232 28.18 11.44 -6.51
CA MET A 232 28.20 12.88 -6.23
C MET A 232 29.62 13.43 -6.14
N GLU A 233 30.52 12.73 -5.46
CA GLU A 233 31.95 13.10 -5.38
C GLU A 233 32.62 13.01 -6.76
N ARG A 234 32.45 11.88 -7.47
CA ARG A 234 33.01 11.65 -8.81
C ARG A 234 32.57 12.73 -9.80
N GLN A 235 31.32 13.16 -9.68
CA GLN A 235 30.68 14.17 -10.51
C GLN A 235 30.88 15.62 -9.99
N GLN A 236 31.62 15.80 -8.90
CA GLN A 236 31.98 17.08 -8.29
C GLN A 236 30.78 17.93 -7.85
N PHE A 237 29.72 17.30 -7.34
CA PHE A 237 28.62 18.02 -6.72
C PHE A 237 29.07 18.80 -5.50
N ARG A 238 28.44 19.96 -5.26
CA ARG A 238 28.69 20.83 -4.09
C ARG A 238 27.47 20.97 -3.17
N LEU A 239 26.44 20.16 -3.40
CA LEU A 239 25.15 20.24 -2.71
C LEU A 239 25.17 19.34 -1.46
N PRO A 240 24.55 19.75 -0.34
CA PRO A 240 24.35 18.85 0.78
C PRO A 240 23.53 17.60 0.41
N LEU A 241 23.88 16.47 1.05
CA LEU A 241 23.22 15.19 0.92
C LEU A 241 22.50 14.82 2.22
N LEU A 242 21.19 14.68 2.17
CA LEU A 242 20.36 14.20 3.29
C LEU A 242 20.10 12.70 3.16
N ILE A 243 20.30 11.97 4.25
CA ILE A 243 20.08 10.54 4.36
C ILE A 243 18.96 10.27 5.38
N GLY A 244 17.94 9.50 4.98
CA GLY A 244 16.86 9.10 5.87
C GLY A 244 16.20 7.78 5.47
N GLY A 245 15.28 7.30 6.31
CA GLY A 245 14.57 6.04 6.12
C GLY A 245 14.77 5.05 7.28
N ALA A 246 14.09 3.90 7.25
CA ALA A 246 14.03 3.02 8.42
C ALA A 246 15.34 2.29 8.71
N THR A 247 16.12 1.94 7.68
CA THR A 247 17.41 1.27 7.83
C THR A 247 18.57 2.24 8.04
N THR A 248 18.36 3.53 7.84
CA THR A 248 19.41 4.54 8.02
C THR A 248 19.62 4.84 9.50
N SER A 249 20.85 5.21 9.85
CA SER A 249 21.17 5.70 11.19
C SER A 249 22.32 6.70 11.14
N ARG A 250 22.44 7.52 12.18
CA ARG A 250 23.60 8.42 12.36
C ARG A 250 24.92 7.64 12.34
N ALA A 251 24.95 6.48 13.01
CA ALA A 251 26.14 5.64 13.07
C ALA A 251 26.51 5.08 11.69
N HIS A 252 25.54 4.53 10.94
CA HIS A 252 25.80 4.02 9.59
C HIS A 252 26.25 5.15 8.65
N THR A 253 25.56 6.29 8.67
CA THR A 253 25.90 7.44 7.82
C THR A 253 27.31 7.93 8.10
N ALA A 254 27.69 8.08 9.37
CA ALA A 254 29.03 8.49 9.77
C ALA A 254 30.13 7.50 9.35
N VAL A 255 29.86 6.19 9.43
CA VAL A 255 30.88 5.15 9.17
C VAL A 255 30.99 4.80 7.69
N LYS A 256 29.88 4.80 6.94
CA LYS A 256 29.81 4.21 5.60
C LYS A 256 29.41 5.16 4.48
N ILE A 257 28.81 6.32 4.75
CA ILE A 257 28.32 7.23 3.69
C ILE A 257 29.15 8.51 3.64
N GLU A 258 29.28 9.22 4.77
CA GLU A 258 29.93 10.54 4.82
C GLU A 258 31.38 10.52 4.35
N GLN A 259 32.10 9.42 4.52
CA GLN A 259 33.49 9.31 4.07
C GLN A 259 33.66 9.30 2.55
N HIS A 260 32.58 9.06 1.79
CA HIS A 260 32.62 8.99 0.33
C HIS A 260 32.23 10.29 -0.36
N TYR A 261 31.88 11.35 0.39
CA TYR A 261 31.50 12.63 -0.18
C TYR A 261 32.07 13.79 0.65
N SER A 262 32.71 14.74 -0.02
CA SER A 262 33.49 15.81 0.63
C SER A 262 32.65 16.93 1.24
N GLU A 263 31.41 17.10 0.79
CA GLU A 263 30.47 18.10 1.29
C GLU A 263 29.59 17.56 2.43
N SER A 264 28.66 18.39 2.93
CA SER A 264 27.77 18.03 4.03
C SER A 264 26.93 16.79 3.73
N VAL A 265 27.13 15.72 4.50
CA VAL A 265 26.26 14.54 4.55
C VAL A 265 25.58 14.48 5.90
N VAL A 266 24.25 14.48 5.93
CA VAL A 266 23.49 14.57 7.19
C VAL A 266 22.39 13.53 7.25
N HIS A 267 22.45 12.69 8.27
CA HIS A 267 21.35 11.81 8.65
C HIS A 267 20.23 12.59 9.34
N VAL A 268 19.03 12.53 8.76
CA VAL A 268 17.80 13.12 9.32
C VAL A 268 16.93 12.00 9.88
N LEU A 269 16.62 12.08 11.18
CA LEU A 269 15.92 11.01 11.89
C LEU A 269 14.43 10.91 11.53
N ASP A 270 13.76 12.05 11.43
CA ASP A 270 12.32 12.17 11.32
C ASP A 270 11.97 13.49 10.60
N ALA A 271 10.70 13.65 10.20
CA ALA A 271 10.28 14.80 9.42
C ALA A 271 10.33 16.10 10.23
N SER A 272 10.11 16.02 11.54
CA SER A 272 10.18 17.18 12.44
C SER A 272 11.54 17.88 12.42
N ARG A 273 12.62 17.12 12.25
CA ARG A 273 13.99 17.66 12.19
C ARG A 273 14.40 18.12 10.80
N ALA A 274 13.72 17.67 9.75
CA ALA A 274 14.12 17.93 8.36
C ALA A 274 14.19 19.45 8.07
N VAL A 275 13.19 20.21 8.55
CA VAL A 275 13.11 21.67 8.35
C VAL A 275 14.31 22.39 8.95
N GLY A 276 14.63 22.09 10.23
CA GLY A 276 15.74 22.73 10.93
C GLY A 276 17.10 22.41 10.28
N VAL A 277 17.27 21.17 9.80
CA VAL A 277 18.49 20.75 9.09
C VAL A 277 18.61 21.45 7.74
N VAL A 278 17.55 21.47 6.92
CA VAL A 278 17.54 22.14 5.61
C VAL A 278 17.80 23.63 5.76
N SER A 279 17.12 24.31 6.68
CA SER A 279 17.32 25.73 6.95
C SER A 279 18.76 26.05 7.35
N ALA A 280 19.35 25.24 8.25
CA ALA A 280 20.75 25.41 8.65
C ALA A 280 21.74 25.20 7.50
N LEU A 281 21.46 24.26 6.59
CA LEU A 281 22.34 23.96 5.45
C LEU A 281 22.26 25.00 4.32
N LEU A 282 21.10 25.66 4.15
CA LEU A 282 20.90 26.70 3.14
C LEU A 282 21.38 28.08 3.59
N ASN A 283 21.45 28.34 4.90
CA ASN A 283 21.99 29.59 5.44
C ASN A 283 23.54 29.53 5.47
N PRO A 284 24.26 30.42 4.75
CA PRO A 284 25.72 30.36 4.67
C PRO A 284 26.46 30.44 6.02
N ASP A 285 25.98 31.27 6.94
CA ASP A 285 26.61 31.46 8.26
C ASP A 285 26.33 30.27 9.18
N ALA A 286 25.09 29.77 9.16
CA ALA A 286 24.71 28.61 9.95
C ALA A 286 25.34 27.32 9.43
N LYS A 287 25.47 27.18 8.11
CA LYS A 287 26.00 25.99 7.43
C LYS A 287 27.40 25.66 7.94
N VAL A 288 28.30 26.64 8.02
CA VAL A 288 29.69 26.42 8.46
C VAL A 288 29.74 25.82 9.87
N LYS A 289 28.98 26.41 10.80
CA LYS A 289 28.93 25.93 12.19
C LYS A 289 28.25 24.58 12.31
N PHE A 290 27.15 24.38 11.57
CA PHE A 290 26.37 23.14 11.57
C PHE A 290 27.16 21.97 10.99
N ASP A 291 27.86 22.19 9.88
CA ASP A 291 28.71 21.17 9.23
C ASP A 291 29.88 20.77 10.12
N ALA A 292 30.58 21.74 10.71
CA ALA A 292 31.67 21.46 11.66
C ALA A 292 31.20 20.64 12.86
N THR A 293 30.02 20.97 13.41
CA THR A 293 29.43 20.24 14.53
C THR A 293 29.06 18.81 14.12
N THR A 294 28.47 18.64 12.93
CA THR A 294 28.06 17.33 12.42
C THR A 294 29.25 16.43 12.13
N ARG A 295 30.31 16.95 11.49
CA ARG A 295 31.55 16.20 11.21
C ARG A 295 32.24 15.75 12.51
N ALA A 296 32.33 16.62 13.51
CA ALA A 296 32.91 16.26 14.80
C ALA A 296 32.11 15.16 15.51
N ASP A 297 30.77 15.22 15.45
CA ASP A 297 29.90 14.16 15.97
C ASP A 297 30.08 12.84 15.21
N TYR A 298 30.20 12.88 13.90
CA TYR A 298 30.41 11.68 13.07
C TYR A 298 31.78 11.06 13.29
N GLU A 299 32.82 11.87 13.47
CA GLU A 299 34.14 11.40 13.87
C GLU A 299 34.10 10.68 15.23
N ARG A 300 33.41 11.26 16.22
CA ARG A 300 33.18 10.58 17.50
C ARG A 300 32.47 9.24 17.32
N LEU A 301 31.36 9.20 16.56
CA LEU A 301 30.61 7.97 16.32
C LEU A 301 31.44 6.89 15.63
N ARG A 302 32.31 7.28 14.68
CA ARG A 302 33.26 6.35 14.04
C ARG A 302 34.25 5.78 15.04
N ASN A 303 34.82 6.62 15.89
CA ASN A 303 35.77 6.19 16.93
C ASN A 303 35.11 5.23 17.92
N GLU A 304 33.91 5.57 18.42
CA GLU A 304 33.13 4.70 19.31
C GLU A 304 32.77 3.36 18.64
N HIS A 305 32.40 3.37 17.36
CA HIS A 305 32.10 2.16 16.60
C HIS A 305 33.34 1.26 16.49
N SER A 306 34.48 1.83 16.12
CA SER A 306 35.77 1.12 16.03
C SER A 306 36.16 0.47 17.36
N GLU A 307 36.01 1.19 18.48
CA GLU A 307 36.29 0.65 19.81
C GLU A 307 35.34 -0.48 20.23
N ARG A 308 34.03 -0.34 19.97
CA ARG A 308 33.03 -1.36 20.30
C ARG A 308 33.22 -2.63 19.50
N THR A 309 33.57 -2.51 18.22
CA THR A 309 33.83 -3.66 17.34
C THR A 309 35.09 -4.41 17.78
N ARG A 310 36.15 -3.70 18.19
CA ARG A 310 37.38 -4.30 18.74
C ARG A 310 37.17 -5.05 20.06
N LYS A 311 36.15 -4.70 20.86
CA LYS A 311 35.90 -5.30 22.18
C LYS A 311 35.08 -6.60 22.15
N LYS A 312 34.39 -6.93 21.05
CA LYS A 312 33.54 -8.14 21.00
C LYS A 312 34.38 -9.36 20.64
N LYS A 313 34.46 -10.32 21.55
CA LYS A 313 35.10 -11.62 21.27
C LYS A 313 34.18 -12.43 20.34
N MET A 314 34.68 -12.69 19.14
CA MET A 314 34.01 -13.50 18.13
C MET A 314 34.56 -14.93 18.16
N LEU A 315 33.72 -15.89 17.81
CA LEU A 315 34.03 -17.30 17.65
C LEU A 315 34.28 -17.60 16.18
N THR A 316 35.13 -18.58 15.91
CA THR A 316 35.17 -19.23 14.59
C THR A 316 33.81 -19.88 14.29
N LEU A 317 33.47 -20.04 13.02
CA LEU A 317 32.23 -20.70 12.62
C LEU A 317 32.13 -22.11 13.20
N GLN A 318 33.24 -22.85 13.29
CA GLN A 318 33.25 -24.19 13.84
C GLN A 318 32.95 -24.20 15.35
N GLU A 319 33.52 -23.27 16.12
CA GLU A 319 33.19 -23.09 17.54
C GLU A 319 31.73 -22.69 17.73
N ALA A 320 31.21 -21.78 16.90
CA ALA A 320 29.81 -21.39 16.95
C ALA A 320 28.86 -22.56 16.63
N ARG A 321 29.18 -23.40 15.62
CA ARG A 321 28.44 -24.63 15.28
C ARG A 321 28.53 -25.69 16.38
N ALA A 322 29.61 -25.72 17.15
CA ALA A 322 29.74 -26.60 18.32
C ALA A 322 28.83 -26.14 19.47
N ASN A 323 28.61 -24.83 19.63
CA ASN A 323 27.70 -24.24 20.62
C ASN A 323 26.27 -23.99 20.07
N ARG A 324 25.80 -24.82 19.13
CA ARG A 324 24.46 -24.68 18.53
C ARG A 324 23.32 -24.92 19.54
N LEU A 325 22.09 -24.59 19.16
CA LEU A 325 20.92 -25.02 19.93
C LEU A 325 20.78 -26.55 19.82
N THR A 326 20.68 -27.23 20.96
CA THR A 326 20.54 -28.69 21.02
C THR A 326 19.14 -29.07 21.48
N THR A 327 18.34 -29.60 20.55
CA THR A 327 17.07 -30.28 20.86
C THR A 327 17.31 -31.78 21.00
N ASP A 328 16.70 -32.41 22.01
CA ASP A 328 16.60 -33.87 22.06
C ASP A 328 15.54 -34.37 21.07
N TRP A 329 15.97 -34.58 19.82
CA TRP A 329 15.09 -35.04 18.75
C TRP A 329 14.52 -36.45 18.98
N ASN A 330 15.03 -37.24 19.93
CA ASN A 330 14.44 -38.55 20.22
C ASN A 330 13.15 -38.44 21.06
N SER A 331 13.06 -37.41 21.92
CA SER A 331 11.90 -37.14 22.77
C SER A 331 10.89 -36.17 22.15
N TYR A 332 11.19 -35.63 20.97
CA TYR A 332 10.33 -34.70 20.24
C TYR A 332 9.93 -35.26 18.87
N GLU A 333 8.63 -35.30 18.60
CA GLU A 333 8.08 -35.59 17.28
C GLU A 333 7.57 -34.28 16.66
N PRO A 334 8.17 -33.80 15.55
CA PRO A 334 7.69 -32.60 14.88
C PRO A 334 6.24 -32.76 14.40
N PRO A 335 5.41 -31.71 14.48
CA PRO A 335 4.03 -31.78 14.02
C PRO A 335 3.97 -31.90 12.50
N VAL A 336 3.10 -32.80 12.02
CA VAL A 336 2.84 -33.02 10.60
C VAL A 336 1.73 -32.09 10.13
N PRO A 337 1.92 -31.31 9.05
CA PRO A 337 0.87 -30.46 8.51
C PRO A 337 -0.23 -31.27 7.81
N ASP A 338 -1.44 -30.73 7.80
CA ASP A 338 -2.62 -31.36 7.20
C ASP A 338 -2.54 -31.51 5.68
N PHE A 339 -1.65 -30.74 5.05
CA PHE A 339 -1.40 -30.77 3.62
C PHE A 339 0.04 -30.39 3.32
N LEU A 340 0.51 -30.77 2.14
CA LEU A 340 1.79 -30.35 1.57
C LEU A 340 1.54 -29.61 0.26
N GLY A 341 2.50 -28.79 -0.15
CA GLY A 341 2.37 -27.88 -1.28
C GLY A 341 1.72 -26.56 -0.89
N VAL A 342 1.23 -25.82 -1.89
CA VAL A 342 0.73 -24.46 -1.70
C VAL A 342 -0.79 -24.40 -1.61
N ARG A 343 -1.28 -23.47 -0.79
CA ARG A 343 -2.66 -23.00 -0.79
C ARG A 343 -2.70 -21.52 -1.05
N ILE A 344 -3.63 -21.14 -1.90
CA ILE A 344 -3.82 -19.76 -2.33
C ILE A 344 -5.00 -19.18 -1.56
N PHE A 345 -4.76 -18.07 -0.89
CA PHE A 345 -5.78 -17.17 -0.36
C PHE A 345 -6.06 -16.09 -1.40
N ALA A 346 -7.11 -16.32 -2.19
CA ALA A 346 -7.62 -15.33 -3.11
C ALA A 346 -9.04 -14.94 -2.71
N THR A 347 -9.37 -13.66 -2.84
CA THR A 347 -10.76 -13.24 -3.10
C THR A 347 -11.32 -14.14 -4.19
N ALA A 348 -12.50 -14.73 -3.99
CA ALA A 348 -13.16 -15.57 -4.99
C ALA A 348 -13.03 -14.93 -6.40
N PRO A 349 -12.51 -15.61 -7.43
CA PRO A 349 -12.45 -15.13 -8.80
C PRO A 349 -13.76 -14.49 -9.25
N GLY A 350 -13.77 -13.17 -9.31
CA GLY A 350 -13.92 -12.52 -10.60
C GLY A 350 -12.61 -12.72 -11.35
N SER A 351 -12.61 -13.53 -12.40
CA SER A 351 -11.46 -13.97 -13.20
C SER A 351 -10.40 -12.88 -13.46
N ALA A 352 -9.35 -12.83 -12.65
CA ALA A 352 -8.10 -12.19 -13.03
C ALA A 352 -7.26 -13.21 -13.80
N ARG A 353 -7.28 -13.12 -15.13
CA ARG A 353 -6.21 -13.66 -15.98
C ARG A 353 -5.27 -12.51 -16.31
N ALA A 354 -3.97 -12.76 -16.27
CA ALA A 354 -2.95 -11.80 -16.68
C ALA A 354 -3.26 -11.23 -18.08
N PRO A 355 -3.05 -9.93 -18.32
CA PRO A 355 -3.29 -9.33 -19.63
C PRO A 355 -2.25 -9.88 -20.62
N ARG A 356 -2.72 -10.52 -21.69
CA ARG A 356 -1.91 -10.67 -22.90
C ARG A 356 -1.81 -9.28 -23.53
N ALA A 357 -0.58 -8.78 -23.67
CA ALA A 357 -0.31 -7.58 -24.44
C ALA A 357 -0.86 -7.75 -25.87
N VAL A 358 -1.91 -7.00 -26.19
CA VAL A 358 -2.24 -6.63 -27.57
C VAL A 358 -2.09 -5.12 -27.62
N PHE A 359 -0.89 -4.66 -27.96
CA PHE A 359 -0.67 -3.31 -28.44
C PHE A 359 -1.46 -3.17 -29.75
N GLY A 360 -2.65 -2.58 -29.66
CA GLY A 360 -3.38 -2.01 -30.77
C GLY A 360 -3.84 -0.63 -30.33
N ALA A 361 -3.18 0.41 -30.83
CA ALA A 361 -3.55 1.79 -30.56
C ALA A 361 -5.03 2.02 -30.94
N SER A 362 -5.80 2.69 -30.08
CA SER A 362 -7.09 3.25 -30.49
C SER A 362 -6.86 4.17 -31.70
N PRO A 363 -7.55 3.95 -32.85
CA PRO A 363 -7.45 4.86 -33.97
C PRO A 363 -7.96 6.24 -33.52
N LYS A 364 -7.09 7.26 -33.60
CA LYS A 364 -7.52 8.65 -33.50
C LYS A 364 -8.21 9.01 -34.81
N THR A 365 -9.54 9.05 -34.82
CA THR A 365 -10.29 9.69 -35.91
C THR A 365 -11.04 10.90 -35.35
N PRO A 366 -10.83 12.11 -35.89
CA PRO A 366 -11.57 13.30 -35.46
C PRO A 366 -12.99 13.27 -36.06
N GLY A 367 -14.01 13.58 -35.24
CA GLY A 367 -15.28 14.12 -35.74
C GLY A 367 -16.46 13.17 -35.97
N GLY A 368 -16.60 12.05 -35.25
CA GLY A 368 -17.87 11.32 -35.20
C GLY A 368 -18.84 11.94 -34.19
N ASP A 369 -19.71 12.85 -34.62
CA ASP A 369 -20.69 13.51 -33.75
C ASP A 369 -21.53 12.50 -32.93
N VAL A 370 -21.62 12.74 -31.62
CA VAL A 370 -22.51 12.00 -30.72
C VAL A 370 -23.95 12.26 -31.15
N ARG A 371 -24.67 11.20 -31.56
CA ARG A 371 -26.09 11.33 -31.90
C ARG A 371 -26.94 11.12 -30.65
N TYR A 372 -27.71 12.14 -30.31
CA TYR A 372 -28.73 12.08 -29.27
C TYR A 372 -30.08 11.82 -29.93
N SER A 373 -30.77 10.74 -29.53
CA SER A 373 -32.18 10.55 -29.88
C SER A 373 -33.00 10.27 -28.63
N LYS A 374 -34.15 10.94 -28.52
CA LYS A 374 -35.07 10.80 -27.40
C LYS A 374 -36.35 10.13 -27.89
N ARG A 375 -36.65 8.94 -27.35
CA ARG A 375 -38.01 8.37 -27.33
C ARG A 375 -38.53 8.48 -25.89
N ASN A 376 -38.78 7.38 -25.16
CA ASN A 376 -39.13 7.45 -23.74
C ASN A 376 -37.92 7.36 -22.80
N LEU A 377 -36.80 6.78 -23.26
CA LEU A 377 -35.50 6.77 -22.57
C LEU A 377 -34.43 7.49 -23.42
N PRO A 378 -33.44 8.16 -22.80
CA PRO A 378 -32.35 8.81 -23.53
C PRO A 378 -31.37 7.75 -24.07
N HIS A 379 -31.23 7.68 -25.39
CA HIS A 379 -30.28 6.79 -26.06
C HIS A 379 -29.05 7.59 -26.50
N PHE A 380 -27.87 7.16 -26.04
CA PHE A 380 -26.59 7.78 -26.36
C PHE A 380 -25.78 6.88 -27.29
N GLU A 381 -25.60 7.30 -28.53
CA GLU A 381 -24.90 6.50 -29.54
C GLU A 381 -23.57 7.13 -29.94
N ARG A 382 -22.48 6.41 -29.63
CA ARG A 382 -21.12 6.58 -30.12
C ARG A 382 -20.77 5.47 -31.13
N PRO A 383 -20.32 5.81 -32.34
CA PRO A 383 -20.10 4.83 -33.42
C PRO A 383 -19.13 3.67 -33.08
N TRP A 384 -18.12 3.91 -32.23
CA TRP A 384 -17.12 2.94 -31.78
C TRP A 384 -17.29 2.50 -30.31
N GLY A 385 -18.46 2.74 -29.72
CA GLY A 385 -18.71 2.40 -28.33
C GLY A 385 -18.90 0.89 -28.11
N LYS A 386 -18.50 0.40 -26.95
CA LYS A 386 -18.89 -0.93 -26.45
C LYS A 386 -20.23 -0.80 -25.71
N TYR A 387 -21.19 -1.66 -25.98
CA TYR A 387 -22.55 -1.58 -25.42
C TYR A 387 -23.00 -2.87 -24.75
N ALA A 388 -23.55 -2.73 -23.55
CA ALA A 388 -24.41 -3.76 -22.95
C ALA A 388 -25.86 -3.43 -23.28
N ILE A 389 -26.55 -4.34 -23.99
CA ILE A 389 -27.93 -4.17 -24.42
C ILE A 389 -28.81 -5.28 -23.84
N ALA A 390 -29.98 -4.92 -23.35
CA ALA A 390 -31.02 -5.85 -22.96
C ALA A 390 -32.35 -5.52 -23.68
N PHE A 391 -33.05 -6.54 -24.18
CA PHE A 391 -34.41 -6.37 -24.71
C PHE A 391 -35.30 -7.55 -24.36
N SER A 392 -36.58 -7.26 -24.12
CA SER A 392 -37.55 -8.24 -23.63
C SER A 392 -38.58 -8.63 -24.70
N THR A 393 -39.21 -9.79 -24.51
CA THR A 393 -40.41 -10.16 -25.27
C THR A 393 -41.61 -9.31 -24.83
N ILE A 394 -42.58 -9.16 -25.73
CA ILE A 394 -43.80 -8.41 -25.42
C ILE A 394 -44.56 -9.09 -24.27
N ALA A 395 -44.96 -8.30 -23.26
CA ALA A 395 -45.64 -8.78 -22.06
C ALA A 395 -44.91 -9.94 -21.34
N ARG A 396 -43.57 -10.01 -21.43
CA ARG A 396 -42.74 -11.05 -20.79
C ARG A 396 -43.12 -12.48 -21.21
N ARG A 397 -43.59 -12.64 -22.45
CA ARG A 397 -43.86 -13.95 -23.05
C ARG A 397 -42.60 -14.83 -23.01
N LEU A 398 -42.73 -16.05 -22.51
CA LEU A 398 -41.65 -17.03 -22.50
C LEU A 398 -41.42 -17.63 -23.90
N LEU A 399 -40.15 -17.67 -24.31
CA LEU A 399 -39.63 -18.33 -25.49
C LEU A 399 -39.39 -19.80 -25.19
N SER A 400 -39.85 -20.67 -26.09
CA SER A 400 -39.47 -22.09 -26.08
C SER A 400 -37.98 -22.27 -26.40
N GLU A 401 -37.44 -23.45 -26.12
CA GLU A 401 -36.06 -23.82 -26.46
C GLU A 401 -35.73 -23.59 -27.94
N SER A 402 -36.60 -24.06 -28.84
CA SER A 402 -36.45 -23.85 -30.28
C SER A 402 -36.51 -22.38 -30.70
N GLU A 403 -37.28 -21.55 -29.99
CA GLU A 403 -37.34 -20.11 -30.26
C GLU A 403 -36.06 -19.43 -29.75
N ARG A 404 -35.51 -19.84 -28.60
CA ARG A 404 -34.23 -19.34 -28.09
C ARG A 404 -33.05 -19.70 -29.01
N ASP A 405 -33.08 -20.87 -29.65
CA ASP A 405 -32.11 -21.26 -30.67
C ASP A 405 -32.13 -20.29 -31.86
N LEU A 406 -33.33 -19.96 -32.36
CA LEU A 406 -33.49 -19.01 -33.47
C LEU A 406 -32.97 -17.63 -33.11
N VAL A 407 -33.11 -17.21 -31.85
CA VAL A 407 -32.62 -15.92 -31.36
C VAL A 407 -31.10 -15.91 -31.30
N LEU A 408 -30.50 -16.91 -30.66
CA LEU A 408 -29.04 -17.01 -30.55
C LEU A 408 -28.39 -17.11 -31.95
N GLN A 409 -28.94 -17.93 -32.84
CA GLN A 409 -28.47 -18.01 -34.23
C GLN A 409 -28.52 -16.66 -34.95
N SER A 410 -29.59 -15.88 -34.76
CA SER A 410 -29.69 -14.57 -35.40
C SER A 410 -28.67 -13.56 -34.88
N ILE A 411 -28.28 -13.66 -33.60
CA ILE A 411 -27.22 -12.83 -33.01
C ILE A 411 -25.86 -13.22 -33.59
N LEU A 412 -25.59 -14.53 -33.69
CA LEU A 412 -24.35 -15.04 -34.27
C LEU A 412 -24.25 -14.71 -35.76
N THR A 413 -25.35 -14.74 -36.51
CA THR A 413 -25.37 -14.27 -37.90
C THR A 413 -25.01 -12.78 -38.02
N ALA A 414 -25.41 -11.92 -37.07
CA ALA A 414 -25.01 -10.52 -37.09
C ALA A 414 -23.49 -10.35 -36.89
N GLN A 415 -22.87 -11.20 -36.07
CA GLN A 415 -21.41 -11.26 -35.94
C GLN A 415 -20.76 -11.80 -37.23
N GLU A 416 -21.29 -12.88 -37.83
CA GLU A 416 -20.76 -13.47 -39.08
C GLU A 416 -20.84 -12.50 -40.27
N LEU A 417 -21.87 -11.66 -40.32
CA LEU A 417 -22.03 -10.59 -41.32
C LEU A 417 -21.19 -9.34 -41.01
N ASN A 418 -20.31 -9.42 -40.01
CA ASN A 418 -19.43 -8.33 -39.57
C ASN A 418 -20.20 -7.04 -39.24
N GLN A 419 -21.41 -7.16 -38.67
CA GLN A 419 -22.20 -6.02 -38.21
C GLN A 419 -21.81 -5.61 -36.78
N ILE A 420 -21.40 -6.60 -35.97
CA ILE A 420 -21.00 -6.46 -34.57
C ILE A 420 -19.79 -7.34 -34.28
N GLU A 421 -18.99 -6.93 -33.30
CA GLU A 421 -18.03 -7.79 -32.61
C GLU A 421 -18.60 -8.12 -31.23
N LEU A 422 -18.96 -9.40 -31.03
CA LEU A 422 -19.72 -9.87 -29.87
C LEU A 422 -18.76 -10.36 -28.78
N TYR A 423 -18.89 -9.75 -27.60
CA TYR A 423 -18.18 -10.19 -26.40
C TYR A 423 -18.93 -11.32 -25.68
N THR A 424 -20.25 -11.19 -25.50
CA THR A 424 -21.11 -12.26 -24.93
C THR A 424 -22.57 -12.06 -25.29
N ALA A 425 -23.34 -13.15 -25.34
CA ALA A 425 -24.79 -13.12 -25.52
C ALA A 425 -25.47 -14.15 -24.62
N CYS A 426 -26.57 -13.77 -23.96
CA CYS A 426 -27.38 -14.67 -23.17
C CYS A 426 -28.86 -14.51 -23.52
N VAL A 427 -29.49 -15.56 -24.03
CA VAL A 427 -30.93 -15.58 -24.35
C VAL A 427 -31.69 -16.22 -23.19
N MET A 428 -32.31 -15.38 -22.36
CA MET A 428 -33.19 -15.80 -21.27
C MET A 428 -34.58 -16.18 -21.83
N PRO A 429 -35.44 -16.86 -21.05
CA PRO A 429 -36.79 -17.22 -21.50
C PRO A 429 -37.64 -16.03 -21.94
N ASP A 430 -37.52 -14.87 -21.31
CA ASP A 430 -38.36 -13.68 -21.58
C ASP A 430 -37.58 -12.45 -22.07
N HIS A 431 -36.24 -12.51 -22.12
CA HIS A 431 -35.39 -11.39 -22.54
C HIS A 431 -34.01 -11.84 -23.04
N VAL A 432 -33.27 -10.92 -23.63
CA VAL A 432 -31.94 -11.16 -24.19
C VAL A 432 -30.96 -10.14 -23.62
N HIS A 433 -29.76 -10.59 -23.28
CA HIS A 433 -28.62 -9.76 -22.94
C HIS A 433 -27.52 -9.90 -24.00
N LEU A 434 -26.98 -8.77 -24.47
CA LEU A 434 -25.89 -8.69 -25.44
C LEU A 434 -24.80 -7.75 -24.93
N LEU A 435 -23.55 -8.10 -25.18
CA LEU A 435 -22.39 -7.22 -25.02
C LEU A 435 -21.60 -7.22 -26.32
N PHE A 436 -21.54 -6.10 -27.03
CA PHE A 436 -20.88 -6.01 -28.33
C PHE A 436 -20.38 -4.60 -28.63
N GLU A 437 -19.55 -4.48 -29.67
CA GLU A 437 -19.23 -3.21 -30.32
C GLU A 437 -19.67 -3.22 -31.80
N PRO A 438 -20.25 -2.10 -32.32
CA PRO A 438 -20.62 -2.01 -33.73
C PRO A 438 -19.40 -2.00 -34.64
N GLN A 439 -19.50 -2.69 -35.77
CA GLN A 439 -18.42 -2.75 -36.78
C GLN A 439 -18.65 -1.75 -37.92
N ILE A 440 -17.64 -1.58 -38.76
CA ILE A 440 -17.67 -0.67 -39.91
C ILE A 440 -18.65 -1.21 -40.97
N LYS A 441 -19.60 -0.35 -41.38
CA LYS A 441 -20.60 -0.65 -42.40
C LYS A 441 -20.09 -0.30 -43.81
N GLU A 442 -19.58 0.91 -43.97
CA GLU A 442 -19.02 1.41 -45.22
C GLU A 442 -18.11 2.62 -44.97
N THR A 443 -17.34 3.03 -45.97
CA THR A 443 -16.64 4.32 -45.95
C THR A 443 -17.37 5.24 -46.93
N ASP A 444 -17.79 6.41 -46.48
CA ASP A 444 -18.51 7.36 -47.32
C ASP A 444 -17.60 7.92 -48.45
N PRO A 445 -18.17 8.51 -49.51
CA PRO A 445 -17.39 9.10 -50.61
C PRO A 445 -16.47 10.25 -50.19
N SER A 446 -16.63 10.79 -48.98
CA SER A 446 -15.80 11.84 -48.38
C SER A 446 -14.66 11.28 -47.51
N GLY A 447 -14.54 9.95 -47.40
CA GLY A 447 -13.49 9.26 -46.65
C GLY A 447 -13.81 9.00 -45.17
N ASN A 448 -15.04 9.25 -44.71
CA ASN A 448 -15.42 8.99 -43.32
C ASN A 448 -15.92 7.56 -43.13
N THR A 449 -15.50 6.92 -42.04
CA THR A 449 -15.96 5.59 -41.66
C THR A 449 -17.38 5.64 -41.09
N VAL A 450 -18.32 4.94 -41.73
CA VAL A 450 -19.70 4.77 -41.26
C VAL A 450 -19.81 3.44 -40.54
N PHE A 451 -20.21 3.46 -39.27
CA PHE A 451 -20.45 2.26 -38.47
C PHE A 451 -21.91 1.83 -38.57
N TRP A 452 -22.18 0.54 -38.31
CA TRP A 452 -23.55 0.08 -38.10
C TRP A 452 -24.17 0.78 -36.89
N SER A 453 -25.37 1.34 -37.04
CA SER A 453 -26.06 1.93 -35.89
C SER A 453 -26.71 0.86 -35.00
N LEU A 454 -26.79 1.12 -33.70
CA LEU A 454 -27.50 0.28 -32.73
C LEU A 454 -28.94 0.03 -33.16
N THR A 455 -29.59 1.05 -33.74
CA THR A 455 -30.96 0.94 -34.23
C THR A 455 -31.07 -0.04 -35.39
N GLU A 456 -30.14 -0.01 -36.36
CA GLU A 456 -30.12 -0.95 -37.49
C GLU A 456 -29.83 -2.38 -37.02
N ILE A 457 -28.83 -2.55 -36.15
CA ILE A 457 -28.43 -3.85 -35.59
C ILE A 457 -29.61 -4.49 -34.85
N LEU A 458 -30.20 -3.76 -33.89
CA LEU A 458 -31.30 -4.29 -33.08
C LEU A 458 -32.56 -4.52 -33.90
N LYS A 459 -32.87 -3.65 -34.89
CA LYS A 459 -33.99 -3.87 -35.81
C LYS A 459 -33.76 -5.12 -36.65
N GLY A 460 -32.54 -5.35 -37.13
CA GLY A 460 -32.16 -6.55 -37.88
C GLY A 460 -32.38 -7.83 -37.07
N ILE A 461 -31.83 -7.88 -35.86
CA ILE A 461 -31.95 -9.04 -34.95
C ILE A 461 -33.42 -9.26 -34.55
N LYS A 462 -34.11 -8.23 -34.04
CA LYS A 462 -35.50 -8.34 -33.57
C LYS A 462 -36.48 -8.69 -34.71
N SER A 463 -36.33 -8.10 -35.89
CA SER A 463 -37.22 -8.36 -37.03
C SER A 463 -37.02 -9.78 -37.57
N THR A 464 -35.77 -10.19 -37.77
CA THR A 464 -35.44 -11.53 -38.31
C THR A 464 -35.94 -12.64 -37.38
N THR A 465 -35.66 -12.51 -36.09
CA THR A 465 -36.11 -13.47 -35.08
C THR A 465 -37.63 -13.50 -34.95
N ALA A 466 -38.31 -12.35 -34.92
CA ALA A 466 -39.77 -12.31 -34.87
C ALA A 466 -40.41 -13.00 -36.09
N HIS A 467 -39.87 -12.80 -37.30
CA HIS A 467 -40.37 -13.48 -38.50
C HIS A 467 -40.14 -14.99 -38.45
N ARG A 468 -38.94 -15.45 -38.05
CA ARG A 468 -38.62 -16.89 -37.94
C ARG A 468 -39.48 -17.58 -36.88
N ILE A 469 -39.63 -16.97 -35.70
CA ILE A 469 -40.47 -17.47 -34.61
C ILE A 469 -41.93 -17.59 -35.05
N ASN A 470 -42.48 -16.52 -35.64
CA ASN A 470 -43.87 -16.52 -36.11
C ASN A 470 -44.12 -17.55 -37.22
N ARG A 471 -43.17 -17.71 -38.15
CA ARG A 471 -43.26 -18.71 -39.22
C ARG A 471 -43.24 -20.12 -38.67
N ALA A 472 -42.35 -20.42 -37.71
CA ALA A 472 -42.28 -21.72 -37.06
C ALA A 472 -43.54 -22.04 -36.25
N ALA A 473 -44.17 -21.02 -35.65
CA ALA A 473 -45.39 -21.18 -34.84
C ALA A 473 -46.71 -21.05 -35.62
N GLY A 474 -46.67 -20.75 -36.94
CA GLY A 474 -47.87 -20.48 -37.74
C GLY A 474 -48.67 -19.22 -37.31
N LYS A 475 -48.02 -18.28 -36.61
CA LYS A 475 -48.65 -17.08 -36.02
C LYS A 475 -48.24 -15.81 -36.77
N ARG A 476 -48.94 -14.69 -36.49
CA ARG A 476 -48.56 -13.33 -36.92
C ARG A 476 -48.66 -12.39 -35.72
N GLY A 477 -47.68 -11.51 -35.54
CA GLY A 477 -47.67 -10.51 -34.47
C GLY A 477 -46.27 -10.14 -33.98
N PRO A 478 -46.12 -9.08 -33.16
CA PRO A 478 -44.84 -8.71 -32.56
C PRO A 478 -44.40 -9.75 -31.52
N VAL A 479 -43.11 -10.10 -31.52
CA VAL A 479 -42.50 -10.98 -30.49
C VAL A 479 -41.79 -10.15 -29.43
N TRP A 480 -41.15 -9.05 -29.84
CA TRP A 480 -40.31 -8.21 -28.99
C TRP A 480 -41.02 -6.94 -28.56
N ASP A 481 -40.63 -6.44 -27.39
CA ASP A 481 -40.93 -5.07 -27.01
C ASP A 481 -40.25 -4.08 -27.98
N LYS A 482 -40.92 -2.95 -28.20
CA LYS A 482 -40.41 -1.84 -29.02
C LYS A 482 -39.16 -1.22 -28.40
N GLU A 483 -39.06 -1.22 -27.08
CA GLU A 483 -37.91 -0.64 -26.36
C GLU A 483 -36.80 -1.68 -26.09
N SER A 484 -35.59 -1.16 -25.95
CA SER A 484 -34.39 -1.87 -25.51
C SER A 484 -33.69 -0.99 -24.49
N PHE A 485 -33.06 -1.60 -23.50
CA PHE A 485 -32.16 -0.90 -22.59
C PHE A 485 -30.74 -1.02 -23.13
N ASP A 486 -30.04 0.09 -23.31
CA ASP A 486 -28.64 0.14 -23.71
C ASP A 486 -27.80 0.93 -22.69
N ARG A 487 -26.58 0.45 -22.44
CA ARG A 487 -25.58 1.10 -21.59
C ARG A 487 -24.24 1.13 -22.32
N LEU A 488 -23.71 2.32 -22.53
CA LEU A 488 -22.35 2.53 -23.00
C LEU A 488 -21.36 2.13 -21.90
N ILE A 489 -20.43 1.24 -22.25
CA ILE A 489 -19.35 0.78 -21.37
C ILE A 489 -18.21 1.81 -21.37
N ARG A 490 -17.79 2.24 -20.19
CA ARG A 490 -16.86 3.38 -20.02
C ARG A 490 -15.43 3.01 -19.67
N SER A 491 -15.18 1.76 -19.27
CA SER A 491 -13.85 1.25 -18.92
C SER A 491 -13.77 -0.27 -19.13
N GLU A 492 -12.55 -0.81 -19.16
CA GLU A 492 -12.34 -2.26 -19.23
C GLU A 492 -12.86 -3.01 -17.98
N SER A 493 -12.84 -2.36 -16.81
CA SER A 493 -13.47 -2.91 -15.60
C SER A 493 -15.00 -3.00 -15.73
N ASP A 494 -15.64 -1.96 -16.30
CA ASP A 494 -17.09 -1.95 -16.56
C ASP A 494 -17.47 -2.99 -17.62
N LEU A 495 -16.61 -3.21 -18.63
CA LEU A 495 -16.77 -4.29 -19.62
C LEU A 495 -16.75 -5.67 -18.95
N GLN A 496 -15.75 -5.91 -18.10
CA GLN A 496 -15.58 -7.18 -17.41
C GLN A 496 -16.72 -7.46 -16.42
N GLU A 497 -17.16 -6.44 -15.68
CA GLU A 497 -18.31 -6.54 -14.78
C GLU A 497 -19.58 -6.92 -15.54
N LYS A 498 -19.86 -6.24 -16.67
CA LYS A 498 -21.05 -6.54 -17.47
C LYS A 498 -20.96 -7.88 -18.19
N PHE A 499 -19.79 -8.27 -18.67
CA PHE A 499 -19.56 -9.61 -19.20
C PHE A 499 -19.90 -10.68 -18.16
N GLN A 500 -19.37 -10.54 -16.93
CA GLN A 500 -19.63 -11.49 -15.84
C GLN A 500 -21.09 -11.50 -15.43
N TYR A 501 -21.73 -10.33 -15.32
CA TYR A 501 -23.16 -10.21 -15.04
C TYR A 501 -24.01 -10.98 -16.08
N ILE A 502 -23.73 -10.76 -17.37
CA ILE A 502 -24.47 -11.42 -18.46
C ILE A 502 -24.29 -12.94 -18.41
N CYS A 503 -23.06 -13.40 -18.24
CA CYS A 503 -22.77 -14.82 -18.11
C CYS A 503 -23.50 -15.40 -16.91
N ARG A 504 -23.52 -14.72 -15.76
CA ARG A 504 -24.11 -15.23 -14.52
C ARG A 504 -25.65 -15.30 -14.51
N ASN A 505 -26.33 -14.54 -15.37
CA ASN A 505 -27.78 -14.39 -15.33
C ASN A 505 -28.60 -15.70 -15.30
N PRO A 506 -28.29 -16.76 -16.09
CA PRO A 506 -29.03 -18.03 -16.03
C PRO A 506 -28.97 -18.68 -14.65
N TRP A 507 -27.83 -18.58 -13.96
CA TRP A 507 -27.61 -19.17 -12.65
C TRP A 507 -28.17 -18.31 -11.52
N ASP A 508 -27.96 -16.99 -11.59
CA ASP A 508 -28.46 -16.06 -10.57
C ASP A 508 -29.99 -15.96 -10.59
N SER A 509 -30.65 -16.22 -11.73
CA SER A 509 -32.12 -16.34 -11.85
C SER A 509 -32.68 -17.72 -11.52
N GLY A 510 -31.83 -18.70 -11.22
CA GLY A 510 -32.23 -20.06 -10.86
C GLY A 510 -32.78 -20.90 -12.03
N LEU A 511 -32.51 -20.53 -13.28
CA LEU A 511 -32.94 -21.30 -14.46
C LEU A 511 -32.16 -22.60 -14.64
N VAL A 512 -30.90 -22.61 -14.22
CA VAL A 512 -29.99 -23.77 -14.22
C VAL A 512 -29.20 -23.79 -12.93
N ARG A 513 -28.78 -24.98 -12.48
CA ARG A 513 -27.89 -25.10 -11.32
C ARG A 513 -26.49 -24.60 -11.67
N ARG A 514 -25.72 -24.14 -10.68
CA ARG A 514 -24.38 -23.51 -10.88
C ARG A 514 -23.36 -24.42 -11.59
N ASP A 515 -23.61 -25.71 -11.63
CA ASP A 515 -22.83 -26.77 -12.26
C ASP A 515 -23.39 -27.22 -13.62
N GLU A 516 -24.54 -26.70 -14.04
CA GLU A 516 -25.18 -27.02 -15.32
C GLU A 516 -24.89 -25.93 -16.36
N GLU A 517 -24.56 -26.34 -17.59
CA GLU A 517 -24.39 -25.43 -18.72
C GLU A 517 -25.74 -24.89 -19.20
N TYR A 518 -25.81 -23.60 -19.50
CA TYR A 518 -26.98 -22.99 -20.13
C TYR A 518 -26.80 -22.92 -21.65
N PRO A 519 -27.58 -23.67 -22.46
CA PRO A 519 -27.33 -23.81 -23.91
C PRO A 519 -27.42 -22.50 -24.72
N TRP A 520 -28.09 -21.48 -24.18
CA TRP A 520 -28.28 -20.19 -24.85
C TRP A 520 -27.43 -19.06 -24.27
N LEU A 521 -26.36 -19.42 -23.53
CA LEU A 521 -25.25 -18.53 -23.23
C LEU A 521 -24.14 -18.78 -24.25
N TRP A 522 -23.68 -17.72 -24.91
CA TRP A 522 -22.56 -17.76 -25.83
C TRP A 522 -21.43 -16.86 -25.35
N THR A 523 -20.22 -17.41 -25.35
CA THR A 523 -18.95 -16.71 -25.15
C THR A 523 -17.96 -17.13 -26.25
N PRO A 524 -16.88 -16.37 -26.49
CA PRO A 524 -15.85 -16.75 -27.46
C PRO A 524 -15.21 -18.13 -27.21
N GLU A 525 -15.28 -18.63 -25.99
CA GLU A 525 -14.75 -19.93 -25.57
C GLU A 525 -15.75 -21.09 -25.81
N THR A 526 -16.99 -20.81 -26.24
CA THR A 526 -18.02 -21.83 -26.48
C THR A 526 -17.74 -22.58 -27.79
N PRO A 527 -17.61 -23.93 -27.80
CA PRO A 527 -17.34 -24.69 -29.02
C PRO A 527 -18.44 -24.49 -30.09
N ARG A 528 -18.06 -24.21 -31.34
CA ARG A 528 -19.00 -24.10 -32.46
C ARG A 528 -19.75 -25.42 -32.65
N ARG A 529 -21.07 -25.42 -32.46
CA ARG A 529 -21.92 -26.56 -32.82
C ARG A 529 -21.98 -26.69 -34.35
N GLY A 530 -21.30 -27.70 -34.90
CA GLY A 530 -21.50 -28.20 -36.26
C GLY A 530 -20.41 -27.83 -37.27
N GLY A 531 -19.44 -28.72 -37.44
CA GLY A 531 -18.49 -28.76 -38.55
C GLY A 531 -17.79 -30.10 -38.56
N SER A 532 -18.02 -30.91 -39.60
CA SER A 532 -17.57 -32.30 -39.74
C SER A 532 -16.05 -32.47 -39.69
N GLU A 533 -15.61 -33.61 -39.13
CA GLU A 533 -14.24 -34.08 -38.98
C GLU A 533 -13.40 -33.99 -40.27
N SER A 534 -12.14 -33.56 -40.13
CA SER A 534 -11.03 -34.11 -40.90
C SER A 534 -9.76 -34.17 -40.05
N THR A 535 -9.22 -35.37 -39.96
CA THR A 535 -8.07 -35.82 -39.18
C THR A 535 -6.74 -35.16 -39.58
N ARG A 536 -5.93 -34.73 -38.59
CA ARG A 536 -4.50 -35.12 -38.39
C ARG A 536 -3.81 -34.31 -37.28
N GLY A 537 -3.56 -34.99 -36.16
CA GLY A 537 -2.31 -34.97 -35.38
C GLY A 537 -1.83 -33.69 -34.70
N ALA A 538 -2.15 -33.53 -33.41
CA ALA A 538 -1.22 -33.19 -32.33
C ALA A 538 -1.97 -33.21 -30.97
N CYS A 539 -1.38 -33.86 -29.96
CA CYS A 539 -1.92 -33.93 -28.60
C CYS A 539 -2.31 -32.55 -28.04
N ALA A 540 -3.59 -32.39 -27.67
CA ALA A 540 -4.05 -31.33 -26.76
C ALA A 540 -4.16 -31.92 -25.33
N PRO A 541 -3.73 -31.18 -24.29
CA PRO A 541 -3.69 -31.67 -22.92
C PRO A 541 -5.10 -31.81 -22.35
N GLN A 542 -5.32 -32.91 -21.62
CA GLN A 542 -6.52 -33.14 -20.81
C GLN A 542 -6.73 -31.98 -19.84
N THR A 543 -7.91 -31.35 -19.87
CA THR A 543 -8.34 -30.42 -18.82
C THR A 543 -8.62 -31.24 -17.55
N THR A 544 -7.63 -31.20 -16.66
CA THR A 544 -7.71 -31.75 -15.32
C THR A 544 -8.75 -31.01 -14.48
N ARG A 545 -9.35 -31.72 -13.52
CA ARG A 545 -10.05 -31.15 -12.36
C ARG A 545 -9.30 -29.93 -11.79
N PRO A 546 -9.98 -28.97 -11.12
CA PRO A 546 -9.29 -27.86 -10.46
C PRO A 546 -8.18 -28.44 -9.57
N PRO A 547 -6.94 -27.89 -9.61
CA PRO A 547 -5.87 -28.40 -8.77
C PRO A 547 -6.29 -28.31 -7.31
N GLU A 548 -6.11 -29.40 -6.58
CA GLU A 548 -6.23 -29.43 -5.12
C GLU A 548 -5.35 -28.31 -4.55
N GLY A 549 -5.93 -27.24 -3.96
CA GLY A 549 -5.13 -26.16 -3.35
C GLY A 549 -5.72 -24.74 -3.28
N ARG A 550 -6.87 -24.41 -3.88
CA ARG A 550 -7.44 -23.05 -3.73
C ARG A 550 -8.34 -22.93 -2.50
N LEU A 551 -7.94 -22.11 -1.52
CA LEU A 551 -8.80 -21.70 -0.42
C LEU A 551 -9.49 -20.38 -0.81
N MET A 552 -10.76 -20.47 -1.18
CA MET A 552 -11.56 -19.33 -1.60
C MET A 552 -12.11 -18.62 -0.36
N VAL A 553 -11.68 -17.39 -0.10
CA VAL A 553 -12.21 -16.58 1.00
C VAL A 553 -13.06 -15.46 0.43
N GLU A 554 -14.33 -15.41 0.84
CA GLU A 554 -15.18 -14.27 0.58
C GLU A 554 -14.71 -13.08 1.44
N ASN A 555 -14.44 -11.96 0.77
CA ASN A 555 -14.08 -10.68 1.36
C ASN A 555 -12.93 -10.72 2.41
N PRO A 556 -11.68 -10.99 1.99
CA PRO A 556 -10.54 -11.07 2.90
C PRO A 556 -10.36 -9.78 3.72
N LEU A 557 -10.59 -8.60 3.14
CA LEU A 557 -10.36 -7.33 3.84
C LEU A 557 -11.16 -7.16 5.12
N GLU A 558 -12.44 -7.54 5.14
CA GLU A 558 -13.28 -7.46 6.35
C GLU A 558 -12.69 -8.26 7.51
N ARG A 559 -12.20 -9.47 7.22
CA ARG A 559 -11.57 -10.33 8.24
C ARG A 559 -10.26 -9.76 8.75
N LEU A 560 -9.52 -9.03 7.91
CA LEU A 560 -8.20 -8.48 8.28
C LEU A 560 -8.32 -7.28 9.23
N VAL A 561 -9.43 -6.55 9.22
CA VAL A 561 -9.63 -5.38 10.09
C VAL A 561 -9.40 -5.72 11.57
N ASP A 562 -9.90 -6.89 12.01
CA ASP A 562 -9.78 -7.36 13.40
C ASP A 562 -8.34 -7.76 13.81
N TYR A 563 -7.43 -7.89 12.84
CA TYR A 563 -6.04 -8.29 13.07
C TYR A 563 -5.06 -7.11 13.02
N ILE A 564 -5.55 -5.88 12.78
CA ILE A 564 -4.69 -4.72 12.69
C ILE A 564 -4.07 -4.40 14.05
N ASP A 565 -2.74 -4.40 14.11
CA ASP A 565 -2.01 -3.66 15.14
C ASP A 565 -1.92 -2.19 14.73
N TRP A 566 -2.63 -1.35 15.49
CA TRP A 566 -2.70 0.09 15.30
C TRP A 566 -1.50 0.85 15.86
N SER A 567 -0.67 0.23 16.70
CA SER A 567 0.47 0.92 17.31
C SER A 567 1.47 1.43 16.25
N PRO A 568 1.88 0.62 15.24
CA PRO A 568 2.74 1.13 14.18
C PRO A 568 2.04 2.13 13.25
N PHE A 569 0.70 2.10 13.13
CA PHE A 569 -0.03 3.15 12.39
C PHE A 569 0.18 4.52 13.02
N PHE A 570 0.05 4.64 14.36
CA PHE A 570 0.35 5.90 15.05
C PHE A 570 1.81 6.30 14.92
N HIS A 571 2.74 5.35 14.96
CA HIS A 571 4.16 5.62 14.75
C HIS A 571 4.48 6.18 13.36
N THR A 572 3.81 5.69 12.32
CA THR A 572 3.90 6.26 10.95
C THR A 572 3.54 7.74 10.94
N TRP A 573 2.59 8.14 11.79
CA TRP A 573 2.16 9.53 11.97
C TRP A 573 2.91 10.27 13.09
N GLU A 574 4.09 9.78 13.48
CA GLU A 574 4.94 10.34 14.54
C GLU A 574 4.27 10.47 15.92
N LEU A 575 3.12 9.82 16.13
CA LEU A 575 2.45 9.74 17.42
C LEU A 575 2.99 8.51 18.19
N ARG A 576 3.87 8.77 19.16
CA ARG A 576 4.50 7.72 19.97
C ARG A 576 3.57 7.25 21.07
N GLY A 577 3.25 5.97 21.07
CA GLY A 577 2.40 5.36 22.09
C GLY A 577 1.89 4.00 21.64
N ARG A 578 1.33 3.25 22.58
CA ARG A 578 0.75 1.93 22.32
C ARG A 578 -0.76 2.05 22.22
N TYR A 579 -1.37 1.47 21.19
CA TYR A 579 -2.83 1.36 21.12
C TYR A 579 -3.36 0.28 22.09
N PRO A 580 -4.50 0.50 22.78
CA PRO A 580 -5.36 1.69 22.74
C PRO A 580 -4.95 2.81 23.70
N ALA A 581 -3.97 2.60 24.59
CA ALA A 581 -3.58 3.57 25.62
C ALA A 581 -3.22 4.97 25.09
N ILE A 582 -2.70 5.07 23.86
CA ILE A 582 -2.41 6.35 23.21
C ILE A 582 -3.65 7.24 23.02
N LEU A 583 -4.86 6.68 22.97
CA LEU A 583 -6.12 7.44 22.81
C LEU A 583 -6.49 8.22 24.07
N ASP A 584 -5.99 7.76 25.22
CA ASP A 584 -6.20 8.34 26.54
C ASP A 584 -4.99 9.16 27.01
N ASP A 585 -4.00 9.39 26.14
CA ASP A 585 -2.81 10.18 26.47
C ASP A 585 -3.16 11.67 26.69
N ASP A 586 -2.65 12.26 27.77
CA ASP A 586 -2.96 13.64 28.17
C ASP A 586 -2.47 14.69 27.17
N VAL A 587 -1.47 14.37 26.35
CA VAL A 587 -0.83 15.31 25.41
C VAL A 587 -1.29 15.04 23.98
N VAL A 588 -1.27 13.78 23.54
CA VAL A 588 -1.55 13.41 22.14
C VAL A 588 -2.89 12.72 21.93
N GLY A 589 -3.63 12.39 23.00
CA GLY A 589 -4.81 11.53 22.92
C GLY A 589 -5.96 12.09 22.09
N ASN A 590 -6.18 13.41 22.13
CA ASN A 590 -7.18 14.07 21.27
C ASN A 590 -6.85 13.86 19.78
N GLN A 591 -5.61 14.11 19.39
CA GLN A 591 -5.16 14.01 18.01
C GLN A 591 -5.04 12.55 17.56
N ALA A 592 -4.68 11.64 18.46
CA ALA A 592 -4.70 10.21 18.20
C ALA A 592 -6.12 9.71 17.93
N ARG A 593 -7.14 10.17 18.69
CA ARG A 593 -8.55 9.85 18.44
C ARG A 593 -9.03 10.38 17.10
N GLU A 594 -8.75 11.64 16.78
CA GLU A 594 -9.14 12.23 15.49
C GLU A 594 -8.51 11.50 14.30
N LEU A 595 -7.20 11.22 14.37
CA LEU A 595 -6.49 10.46 13.34
C LEU A 595 -7.07 9.05 13.19
N PHE A 596 -7.37 8.39 14.30
CA PHE A 596 -7.95 7.06 14.32
C PHE A 596 -9.35 7.04 13.69
N ASP A 597 -10.20 8.00 14.03
CA ASP A 597 -11.55 8.13 13.46
C ASP A 597 -11.49 8.33 11.94
N ASP A 598 -10.57 9.15 11.45
CA ASP A 598 -10.38 9.37 10.02
C ASP A 598 -9.84 8.11 9.32
N ALA A 599 -8.91 7.39 9.95
CA ALA A 599 -8.46 6.08 9.48
C ALA A 599 -9.61 5.07 9.41
N GLN A 600 -10.47 5.01 10.42
CA GLN A 600 -11.62 4.09 10.47
C GLN A 600 -12.61 4.40 9.33
N LYS A 601 -12.92 5.69 9.09
CA LYS A 601 -13.80 6.10 7.98
C LYS A 601 -13.22 5.67 6.62
N LEU A 602 -11.94 5.93 6.38
CA LEU A 602 -11.30 5.55 5.10
C LEU A 602 -11.18 4.03 4.97
N LEU A 603 -10.87 3.33 6.05
CA LEU A 603 -10.82 1.86 6.08
C LEU A 603 -12.19 1.26 5.76
N GLN A 604 -13.26 1.77 6.38
CA GLN A 604 -14.63 1.34 6.09
C GLN A 604 -14.97 1.54 4.61
N ARG A 605 -14.57 2.67 4.03
CA ARG A 605 -14.74 2.93 2.60
C ARG A 605 -13.94 1.96 1.73
N ILE A 606 -12.66 1.74 2.05
CA ILE A 606 -11.79 0.78 1.36
C ILE A 606 -12.43 -0.61 1.32
N VAL A 607 -12.98 -1.06 2.44
CA VAL A 607 -13.59 -2.38 2.59
C VAL A 607 -14.93 -2.45 1.84
N SER A 608 -15.83 -1.50 2.07
CA SER A 608 -17.19 -1.50 1.49
C SER A 608 -17.22 -1.28 -0.01
N GLU A 609 -16.39 -0.36 -0.52
CA GLU A 609 -16.27 -0.07 -1.96
C GLU A 609 -15.23 -0.98 -2.66
N LYS A 610 -14.56 -1.88 -1.92
CA LYS A 610 -13.52 -2.79 -2.42
C LYS A 610 -12.41 -2.07 -3.19
N LEU A 611 -11.93 -0.96 -2.62
CA LEU A 611 -10.91 -0.11 -3.26
C LEU A 611 -9.52 -0.75 -3.28
N LEU A 612 -9.24 -1.65 -2.33
CA LEU A 612 -8.02 -2.45 -2.28
C LEU A 612 -8.35 -3.93 -2.48
N THR A 613 -7.35 -4.72 -2.89
CA THR A 613 -7.46 -6.18 -3.00
C THR A 613 -6.36 -6.86 -2.19
N ALA A 614 -6.74 -7.84 -1.37
CA ALA A 614 -5.81 -8.68 -0.64
C ALA A 614 -5.62 -10.04 -1.33
N ARG A 615 -4.36 -10.47 -1.47
CA ARG A 615 -3.98 -11.79 -2.01
C ARG A 615 -2.87 -12.40 -1.19
N GLY A 616 -2.89 -13.71 -1.03
CA GLY A 616 -1.91 -14.44 -0.26
C GLY A 616 -1.69 -15.85 -0.77
N VAL A 617 -0.51 -16.38 -0.51
CA VAL A 617 -0.17 -17.78 -0.72
C VAL A 617 0.64 -18.25 0.47
N TYR A 618 0.39 -19.48 0.90
CA TYR A 618 1.22 -20.16 1.91
C TYR A 618 1.35 -21.64 1.56
N GLY A 619 2.37 -22.30 2.08
CA GLY A 619 2.56 -23.72 1.85
C GLY A 619 3.42 -24.39 2.89
N PHE A 620 3.44 -25.72 2.85
CA PHE A 620 4.26 -26.57 3.69
C PHE A 620 4.99 -27.61 2.85
N TRP A 621 6.25 -27.87 3.20
CA TRP A 621 7.06 -28.87 2.51
C TRP A 621 7.80 -29.75 3.52
N PRO A 622 8.01 -31.04 3.20
CA PRO A 622 8.92 -31.88 3.95
C PRO A 622 10.30 -31.25 3.96
N ALA A 623 10.90 -31.10 5.13
CA ALA A 623 12.18 -30.43 5.30
C ALA A 623 13.05 -31.08 6.38
N ASN A 624 14.37 -31.01 6.22
CA ASN A 624 15.33 -31.40 7.25
C ASN A 624 16.52 -30.45 7.24
N SER A 625 17.13 -30.22 8.40
CA SER A 625 18.34 -29.43 8.47
C SER A 625 19.57 -30.23 8.02
N SER A 626 20.49 -29.53 7.35
CA SER A 626 21.77 -30.02 6.87
C SER A 626 22.84 -28.97 7.19
N GLY A 627 23.54 -29.15 8.32
CA GLY A 627 24.43 -28.12 8.86
C GLY A 627 23.64 -26.93 9.38
N ASP A 628 23.86 -25.75 8.79
CA ASP A 628 23.13 -24.52 9.11
C ASP A 628 21.96 -24.27 8.14
N ASP A 629 21.82 -25.09 7.09
CA ASP A 629 20.78 -24.95 6.06
C ASP A 629 19.57 -25.84 6.34
N VAL A 630 18.49 -25.58 5.63
CA VAL A 630 17.32 -26.47 5.58
C VAL A 630 17.08 -26.93 4.14
N GLU A 631 17.13 -28.24 3.92
CA GLU A 631 16.76 -28.88 2.66
C GLU A 631 15.24 -29.01 2.58
N ILE A 632 14.68 -28.66 1.42
CA ILE A 632 13.27 -28.80 1.10
C ILE A 632 13.11 -29.92 0.08
N TYR A 633 12.23 -30.88 0.36
CA TYR A 633 12.03 -32.05 -0.49
C TYR A 633 10.74 -31.96 -1.30
N ARG A 634 10.73 -32.64 -2.45
CA ARG A 634 9.54 -32.71 -3.34
C ARG A 634 8.33 -33.31 -2.63
N ASP A 635 8.56 -34.38 -1.88
CA ASP A 635 7.53 -35.17 -1.21
C ASP A 635 8.10 -35.89 0.04
N GLU A 636 7.25 -36.66 0.72
CA GLU A 636 7.57 -37.35 1.97
C GLU A 636 8.63 -38.46 1.84
N LYS A 637 8.99 -38.88 0.61
CA LYS A 637 10.09 -39.83 0.42
C LYS A 637 11.44 -39.20 0.71
N ARG A 638 11.56 -37.89 0.51
CA ARG A 638 12.79 -37.09 0.80
C ARG A 638 14.02 -37.52 -0.01
N ASP A 639 13.79 -38.10 -1.20
CA ASP A 639 14.85 -38.54 -2.12
C ASP A 639 15.37 -37.40 -3.01
N GLU A 640 14.54 -36.39 -3.27
CA GLU A 640 14.86 -35.27 -4.16
C GLU A 640 14.72 -33.93 -3.42
N VAL A 641 15.81 -33.18 -3.34
CA VAL A 641 15.85 -31.81 -2.82
C VAL A 641 15.43 -30.85 -3.93
N VAL A 642 14.35 -30.09 -3.71
CA VAL A 642 13.80 -29.13 -4.69
C VAL A 642 14.22 -27.69 -4.41
N ALA A 643 14.58 -27.39 -3.17
CA ALA A 643 15.12 -26.10 -2.76
C ALA A 643 15.94 -26.24 -1.47
N ARG A 644 16.71 -25.21 -1.16
CA ARG A 644 17.46 -25.10 0.10
C ARG A 644 17.37 -23.67 0.61
N PHE A 645 17.05 -23.52 1.89
CA PHE A 645 17.15 -22.23 2.58
C PHE A 645 18.45 -22.17 3.34
N HIS A 646 19.16 -21.06 3.18
CA HIS A 646 20.48 -20.85 3.75
C HIS A 646 20.42 -19.89 4.92
N PHE A 647 20.80 -20.37 6.11
CA PHE A 647 20.81 -19.56 7.31
C PHE A 647 22.22 -19.24 7.81
N LEU A 648 22.29 -18.11 8.51
CA LEU A 648 23.47 -17.64 9.21
C LEU A 648 23.36 -17.98 10.70
N ARG A 649 24.52 -18.18 11.31
CA ARG A 649 24.69 -18.48 12.72
C ARG A 649 25.32 -17.30 13.45
N GLN A 650 24.84 -17.04 14.65
CA GLN A 650 25.48 -16.07 15.54
C GLN A 650 26.96 -16.47 15.80
N GLN A 651 27.91 -15.57 15.60
CA GLN A 651 29.34 -15.83 15.90
C GLN A 651 29.88 -15.10 17.13
N MET A 652 29.09 -14.24 17.77
CA MET A 652 29.52 -13.60 19.02
C MET A 652 29.63 -14.65 20.14
N LEU A 653 30.70 -14.58 20.94
CA LEU A 653 30.84 -15.42 22.13
C LEU A 653 29.64 -15.22 23.06
N LYS A 654 29.00 -16.32 23.44
CA LYS A 654 27.83 -16.32 24.31
C LYS A 654 28.22 -16.59 25.77
N PRO A 655 27.48 -16.02 26.75
CA PRO A 655 27.58 -16.44 28.13
C PRO A 655 27.33 -17.95 28.28
N ALA A 656 27.88 -18.56 29.33
CA ALA A 656 27.67 -19.98 29.61
C ALA A 656 26.16 -20.32 29.68
N GLY A 657 25.77 -21.41 29.02
CA GLY A 657 24.38 -21.86 28.93
C GLY A 657 23.53 -21.20 27.83
N GLN A 658 24.10 -20.28 27.03
CA GLN A 658 23.44 -19.74 25.85
C GLN A 658 24.05 -20.28 24.56
N SER A 659 23.19 -20.67 23.63
CA SER A 659 23.59 -21.17 22.31
C SER A 659 23.86 -20.04 21.32
N ASN A 660 24.71 -20.35 20.33
CA ASN A 660 24.90 -19.58 19.11
C ASN A 660 23.81 -19.98 18.11
N TYR A 661 22.68 -19.26 18.14
CA TYR A 661 21.48 -19.62 17.39
C TYR A 661 21.69 -19.54 15.86
N CYS A 662 21.03 -20.46 15.16
CA CYS A 662 20.79 -20.49 13.71
C CYS A 662 19.35 -20.97 13.48
N LEU A 663 18.64 -20.42 12.48
CA LEU A 663 17.27 -20.85 12.19
C LEU A 663 17.21 -22.32 11.74
N GLY A 664 18.27 -22.82 11.10
CA GLY A 664 18.39 -24.24 10.73
C GLY A 664 18.36 -25.21 11.91
N ASP A 665 18.71 -24.75 13.13
CA ASP A 665 18.66 -25.60 14.34
C ASP A 665 17.22 -25.94 14.76
N LEU A 666 16.23 -25.20 14.25
CA LEU A 666 14.81 -25.37 14.60
C LEU A 666 14.09 -26.41 13.73
N VAL A 667 14.81 -27.09 12.84
CA VAL A 667 14.29 -28.14 11.97
C VAL A 667 15.10 -29.41 12.18
N ALA A 668 14.42 -30.56 12.27
CA ALA A 668 15.06 -31.83 12.59
C ALA A 668 16.22 -32.15 11.63
N PRO A 669 17.41 -32.48 12.16
CA PRO A 669 18.55 -32.89 11.35
C PRO A 669 18.23 -34.10 10.47
N LYS A 670 18.73 -34.12 9.24
CA LYS A 670 18.54 -35.24 8.32
C LYS A 670 18.96 -36.60 8.90
N ASN A 671 20.00 -36.61 9.73
CA ASN A 671 20.51 -37.82 10.39
C ASN A 671 19.75 -38.22 11.67
N SER A 672 18.77 -37.43 12.12
CA SER A 672 17.92 -37.77 13.29
C SER A 672 16.87 -38.84 12.97
N GLY A 673 16.58 -39.07 11.69
CA GLY A 673 15.49 -39.96 11.25
C GLY A 673 14.08 -39.39 11.48
N LYS A 674 13.95 -38.16 12.00
CA LYS A 674 12.67 -37.49 12.23
C LYS A 674 12.17 -36.78 10.97
N ARG A 675 10.86 -36.84 10.75
CA ARG A 675 10.18 -36.10 9.69
C ARG A 675 9.84 -34.72 10.23
N ASP A 676 10.39 -33.69 9.60
CA ASP A 676 10.07 -32.30 9.93
C ASP A 676 9.65 -31.55 8.66
N TYR A 677 9.19 -30.33 8.84
CA TYR A 677 8.56 -29.53 7.81
C TYR A 677 8.98 -28.07 7.94
N LEU A 678 8.98 -27.37 6.82
CA LEU A 678 9.13 -25.92 6.78
C LEU A 678 7.93 -25.35 6.04
N GLY A 679 7.37 -24.26 6.56
CA GLY A 679 6.32 -23.52 5.87
C GLY A 679 6.84 -22.21 5.30
N GLY A 680 6.05 -21.60 4.44
CA GLY A 680 6.35 -20.27 3.90
C GLY A 680 5.08 -19.56 3.44
N PHE A 681 5.16 -18.23 3.33
CA PHE A 681 4.05 -17.41 2.86
C PHE A 681 4.50 -16.13 2.15
N ALA A 682 3.61 -15.59 1.33
CA ALA A 682 3.66 -14.24 0.78
C ALA A 682 2.24 -13.66 0.71
N VAL A 683 2.05 -12.45 1.22
CA VAL A 683 0.75 -11.75 1.27
C VAL A 683 0.90 -10.30 0.86
N THR A 684 -0.17 -9.74 0.29
CA THR A 684 -0.30 -8.31 0.01
C THR A 684 -1.72 -7.86 0.25
N ALA A 685 -1.87 -6.63 0.73
CA ALA A 685 -3.12 -5.87 0.71
C ALA A 685 -2.97 -4.56 -0.08
N GLY A 686 -1.84 -4.39 -0.79
CA GLY A 686 -1.46 -3.17 -1.48
C GLY A 686 -1.97 -3.04 -2.92
N ILE A 687 -2.66 -4.05 -3.46
CA ILE A 687 -3.18 -3.99 -4.83
C ILE A 687 -4.28 -2.92 -4.89
N GLY A 688 -4.06 -1.86 -5.67
CA GLY A 688 -4.94 -0.69 -5.74
C GLY A 688 -4.50 0.49 -4.85
N ALA A 689 -3.53 0.29 -3.96
CA ALA A 689 -3.12 1.31 -2.99
C ALA A 689 -2.40 2.49 -3.65
N ASP A 690 -1.50 2.23 -4.60
CA ASP A 690 -0.81 3.29 -5.34
C ASP A 690 -1.75 4.04 -6.26
N GLU A 691 -2.71 3.37 -6.90
CA GLU A 691 -3.74 4.02 -7.73
C GLU A 691 -4.64 4.91 -6.89
N LEU A 692 -5.08 4.45 -5.72
CA LEU A 692 -5.92 5.23 -4.82
C LEU A 692 -5.15 6.42 -4.23
N ALA A 693 -3.91 6.22 -3.80
CA ALA A 693 -3.05 7.30 -3.32
C ALA A 693 -2.80 8.35 -4.40
N LYS A 694 -2.56 7.95 -5.65
CA LYS A 694 -2.40 8.87 -6.80
C LYS A 694 -3.66 9.68 -7.08
N ARG A 695 -4.85 9.11 -6.90
CA ARG A 695 -6.12 9.87 -7.03
C ARG A 695 -6.20 10.96 -5.97
N PHE A 696 -5.93 10.65 -4.71
CA PHE A 696 -5.88 11.66 -3.65
C PHE A 696 -4.82 12.72 -3.90
N GLN A 697 -3.63 12.36 -4.38
CA GLN A 697 -2.58 13.31 -4.75
C GLN A 697 -3.00 14.24 -5.91
N ALA A 698 -3.71 13.71 -6.91
CA ALA A 698 -4.25 14.51 -8.02
C ALA A 698 -5.28 15.53 -7.53
N ASP A 699 -6.01 15.21 -6.47
CA ASP A 699 -6.96 16.09 -5.78
C ASP A 699 -6.28 16.96 -4.69
N HIS A 700 -4.94 17.01 -4.66
CA HIS A 700 -4.13 17.74 -3.67
C HIS A 700 -4.34 17.32 -2.20
N ASP A 701 -4.78 16.08 -1.97
CA ASP A 701 -5.05 15.50 -0.66
C ASP A 701 -3.95 14.53 -0.21
N ASP A 702 -2.81 15.09 0.20
CA ASP A 702 -1.69 14.27 0.70
C ASP A 702 -2.04 13.49 1.96
N TYR A 703 -2.98 14.01 2.77
CA TYR A 703 -3.44 13.37 4.00
C TYR A 703 -4.05 12.00 3.70
N ASN A 704 -5.04 11.95 2.79
CA ASN A 704 -5.68 10.69 2.42
C ASN A 704 -4.78 9.81 1.55
N ALA A 705 -3.84 10.39 0.79
CA ALA A 705 -2.83 9.61 0.08
C ALA A 705 -1.91 8.84 1.03
N ILE A 706 -1.37 9.50 2.06
CA ILE A 706 -0.54 8.87 3.10
C ILE A 706 -1.37 7.89 3.93
N MET A 707 -2.60 8.27 4.32
CA MET A 707 -3.53 7.41 5.05
C MET A 707 -3.81 6.11 4.30
N THR A 708 -4.05 6.18 2.99
CA THR A 708 -4.29 5.00 2.14
C THR A 708 -3.13 4.03 2.20
N LYS A 709 -1.89 4.53 2.03
CA LYS A 709 -0.69 3.69 2.08
C LYS A 709 -0.46 3.10 3.48
N ALA A 710 -0.64 3.90 4.53
CA ALA A 710 -0.52 3.44 5.91
C ALA A 710 -1.55 2.34 6.25
N LEU A 711 -2.81 2.49 5.80
CA LEU A 711 -3.86 1.47 5.98
C LEU A 711 -3.57 0.21 5.17
N ALA A 712 -3.07 0.32 3.94
CA ALA A 712 -2.65 -0.82 3.13
C ALA A 712 -1.54 -1.63 3.84
N ASP A 713 -0.53 -0.96 4.39
CA ASP A 713 0.52 -1.58 5.20
C ASP A 713 -0.06 -2.30 6.43
N ARG A 714 -0.99 -1.64 7.15
CA ARG A 714 -1.68 -2.26 8.30
C ARG A 714 -2.45 -3.52 7.91
N LEU A 715 -3.13 -3.49 6.77
CA LEU A 715 -3.86 -4.65 6.24
C LEU A 715 -2.92 -5.77 5.80
N ALA A 716 -1.75 -5.46 5.22
CA ALA A 716 -0.77 -6.47 4.83
C ALA A 716 -0.17 -7.19 6.05
N GLU A 717 0.16 -6.45 7.11
CA GLU A 717 0.63 -7.03 8.38
C GLU A 717 -0.46 -7.83 9.09
N ALA A 718 -1.69 -7.30 9.11
CA ALA A 718 -2.86 -8.03 9.61
C ALA A 718 -3.07 -9.34 8.84
N PHE A 719 -2.81 -9.36 7.53
CA PHE A 719 -2.87 -10.57 6.72
C PHE A 719 -1.76 -11.56 7.09
N ALA A 720 -0.53 -11.09 7.35
CA ALA A 720 0.54 -11.97 7.81
C ALA A 720 0.19 -12.63 9.16
N GLU A 721 -0.45 -11.91 10.08
CA GLU A 721 -0.91 -12.45 11.37
C GLU A 721 -2.06 -13.44 11.19
N TYR A 722 -3.09 -13.08 10.41
CA TYR A 722 -4.22 -13.96 10.09
C TYR A 722 -3.74 -15.26 9.43
N LEU A 723 -2.89 -15.15 8.42
CA LEU A 723 -2.38 -16.30 7.69
C LEU A 723 -1.46 -17.16 8.56
N HIS A 724 -0.72 -16.56 9.49
CA HIS A 724 0.06 -17.32 10.46
C HIS A 724 -0.86 -18.13 11.39
N GLU A 725 -1.95 -17.54 11.89
CA GLU A 725 -2.94 -18.27 12.69
C GLU A 725 -3.52 -19.46 11.92
N GLU A 726 -3.93 -19.25 10.66
CA GLU A 726 -4.44 -20.33 9.81
C GLU A 726 -3.38 -21.37 9.48
N ALA A 727 -2.11 -20.97 9.29
CA ALA A 727 -0.99 -21.87 9.10
C ALA A 727 -0.74 -22.73 10.34
N ARG A 728 -0.76 -22.17 11.56
CA ARG A 728 -0.60 -22.95 12.80
C ARG A 728 -1.73 -23.96 12.98
N LYS A 729 -2.98 -23.59 12.66
CA LYS A 729 -4.14 -24.51 12.68
C LYS A 729 -3.99 -25.64 11.66
N ALA A 730 -3.59 -25.31 10.43
CA ALA A 730 -3.38 -26.28 9.37
C ALA A 730 -2.13 -27.15 9.58
N TRP A 731 -1.18 -26.69 10.39
CA TRP A 731 -0.02 -27.47 10.82
C TRP A 731 -0.33 -28.33 12.08
N GLY A 732 -1.58 -28.30 12.56
CA GLY A 732 -2.06 -29.13 13.67
C GLY A 732 -1.73 -28.58 15.07
N PHE A 733 -0.58 -27.96 15.28
CA PHE A 733 -0.16 -27.51 16.62
C PHE A 733 -0.90 -26.25 17.12
N GLY A 734 -1.55 -25.49 16.23
CA GLY A 734 -2.33 -24.30 16.58
C GLY A 734 -3.82 -24.55 16.82
N ARG A 735 -4.34 -25.78 16.67
CA ARG A 735 -5.80 -26.06 16.70
C ARG A 735 -6.46 -25.85 18.07
N GLN A 736 -5.69 -25.94 19.14
CA GLN A 736 -6.17 -25.77 20.52
C GLN A 736 -5.81 -24.40 21.10
N GLU A 737 -5.29 -23.47 20.28
CA GLU A 737 -4.99 -22.11 20.70
C GLU A 737 -6.29 -21.34 20.96
N SER A 738 -6.45 -20.83 22.18
CA SER A 738 -7.53 -19.91 22.54
C SER A 738 -6.94 -18.51 22.83
N LEU A 739 -6.31 -17.92 21.80
CA LEU A 739 -5.61 -16.65 21.90
C LEU A 739 -6.50 -15.48 21.49
N THR A 740 -6.46 -14.39 22.24
CA THR A 740 -7.07 -13.13 21.81
C THR A 740 -6.22 -12.46 20.72
N LYS A 741 -6.77 -11.52 19.96
CA LYS A 741 -5.99 -10.75 18.97
C LYS A 741 -4.82 -9.99 19.62
N ALA A 742 -5.02 -9.51 20.85
CA ALA A 742 -3.96 -8.89 21.64
C ALA A 742 -2.86 -9.88 22.04
N ASP A 743 -3.18 -11.17 22.24
CA ASP A 743 -2.19 -12.21 22.48
C ASP A 743 -1.40 -12.56 21.20
N LEU A 744 -2.05 -12.54 20.04
CA LEU A 744 -1.38 -12.72 18.74
C LEU A 744 -0.34 -11.62 18.49
N ILE A 745 -0.70 -10.36 18.70
CA ILE A 745 0.22 -9.21 18.57
C ILE A 745 1.41 -9.32 19.54
N LYS A 746 1.20 -9.94 20.71
CA LYS A 746 2.27 -10.21 21.69
C LYS A 746 3.03 -11.51 21.42
N GLU A 747 2.77 -12.16 20.29
CA GLU A 747 3.41 -13.41 19.85
C GLU A 747 3.31 -14.53 20.90
N ARG A 748 2.18 -14.62 21.63
CA ARG A 748 1.96 -15.63 22.69
C ARG A 748 1.61 -17.03 22.17
N TYR A 749 1.85 -17.28 20.89
CA TYR A 749 1.68 -18.59 20.25
C TYR A 749 3.00 -19.34 20.15
N ARG A 750 2.91 -20.65 19.88
CA ARG A 750 4.07 -21.48 19.53
C ARG A 750 4.49 -21.20 18.08
N GLY A 751 5.79 -21.28 17.81
CA GLY A 751 6.35 -21.10 16.48
C GLY A 751 6.57 -19.64 16.10
N ILE A 752 7.29 -19.43 14.99
CA ILE A 752 7.67 -18.09 14.51
C ILE A 752 7.51 -18.01 12.99
N ARG A 753 7.46 -16.76 12.50
CA ARG A 753 7.35 -16.45 11.07
C ARG A 753 8.49 -15.55 10.53
N PRO A 754 9.78 -15.91 10.64
CA PRO A 754 10.89 -15.06 10.22
C PRO A 754 10.84 -14.71 8.74
N ALA A 755 10.99 -13.42 8.46
CA ALA A 755 11.02 -12.87 7.11
C ALA A 755 12.48 -12.59 6.69
N PRO A 756 12.90 -12.98 5.48
CA PRO A 756 14.18 -12.57 4.93
C PRO A 756 14.30 -11.03 4.89
N GLY A 757 15.45 -10.52 5.34
CA GLY A 757 15.75 -9.11 5.61
C GLY A 757 15.66 -8.71 7.09
N TYR A 758 14.96 -9.50 7.93
CA TYR A 758 14.93 -9.24 9.37
C TYR A 758 16.20 -9.73 10.06
N PRO A 759 16.52 -9.25 11.28
CA PRO A 759 17.75 -9.63 11.97
C PRO A 759 17.99 -11.14 12.17
N ALA A 760 16.93 -11.96 12.19
CA ALA A 760 17.02 -13.43 12.29
C ALA A 760 17.40 -14.12 10.98
N SER A 761 17.13 -13.48 9.84
CA SER A 761 17.41 -13.95 8.49
C SER A 761 17.74 -12.74 7.62
N PRO A 762 18.93 -12.13 7.79
CA PRO A 762 19.22 -10.81 7.23
C PRO A 762 19.47 -10.81 5.71
N ASP A 763 19.71 -11.98 5.11
CA ASP A 763 19.91 -12.08 3.66
C ASP A 763 18.58 -11.93 2.91
N HIS A 764 18.43 -10.82 2.19
CA HIS A 764 17.25 -10.52 1.38
C HIS A 764 17.09 -11.47 0.18
N VAL A 765 18.17 -12.08 -0.31
CA VAL A 765 18.18 -12.97 -1.49
C VAL A 765 17.34 -14.23 -1.25
N GLU A 766 17.20 -14.68 0.01
CA GLU A 766 16.38 -15.84 0.36
C GLU A 766 14.89 -15.64 0.02
N LYS A 767 14.42 -14.40 -0.22
CA LYS A 767 13.09 -14.16 -0.79
C LYS A 767 12.94 -14.79 -2.17
N GLY A 768 14.00 -14.84 -2.98
CA GLY A 768 13.96 -15.48 -4.30
C GLY A 768 13.61 -16.95 -4.21
N THR A 769 14.27 -17.70 -3.33
CA THR A 769 13.97 -19.12 -3.05
C THR A 769 12.54 -19.30 -2.57
N LEU A 770 12.09 -18.44 -1.64
CA LEU A 770 10.72 -18.48 -1.12
C LEU A 770 9.68 -18.21 -2.21
N PHE A 771 9.89 -17.20 -3.05
CA PHE A 771 9.00 -16.84 -4.14
C PHE A 771 8.90 -17.93 -5.19
N ALA A 772 10.02 -18.60 -5.52
CA ALA A 772 10.04 -19.72 -6.43
C ALA A 772 9.23 -20.92 -5.88
N LEU A 773 9.42 -21.28 -4.61
CA LEU A 773 8.67 -22.37 -3.97
C LEU A 773 7.16 -22.10 -3.90
N LEU A 774 6.79 -20.86 -3.58
CA LEU A 774 5.38 -20.45 -3.47
C LEU A 774 4.73 -20.17 -4.83
N GLN A 775 5.52 -20.05 -5.90
CA GLN A 775 5.10 -19.40 -7.15
C GLN A 775 4.39 -18.07 -6.84
N ALA A 776 5.01 -17.27 -5.96
CA ALA A 776 4.34 -16.15 -5.30
C ALA A 776 3.86 -15.09 -6.29
N GLU A 777 4.64 -14.79 -7.32
CA GLU A 777 4.26 -13.81 -8.35
C GLU A 777 3.01 -14.25 -9.13
N GLU A 778 2.96 -15.51 -9.59
CA GLU A 778 1.80 -16.05 -10.28
C GLU A 778 0.55 -16.10 -9.37
N ASN A 779 0.73 -16.52 -8.12
CA ASN A 779 -0.37 -16.76 -7.21
C ASN A 779 -0.92 -15.50 -6.54
N THR A 780 -0.12 -14.45 -6.42
CA THR A 780 -0.50 -13.22 -5.67
C THR A 780 -0.39 -11.95 -6.49
N GLY A 781 0.45 -11.91 -7.53
CA GLY A 781 0.82 -10.68 -8.25
C GLY A 781 1.90 -9.86 -7.54
N ILE A 782 2.52 -10.36 -6.47
CA ILE A 782 3.65 -9.71 -5.80
C ILE A 782 4.92 -9.98 -6.61
N SER A 783 5.62 -8.93 -7.01
CA SER A 783 6.90 -9.02 -7.72
C SER A 783 8.07 -8.65 -6.80
N LEU A 784 9.27 -9.17 -7.10
CA LEU A 784 10.52 -8.75 -6.44
C LEU A 784 11.29 -7.77 -7.33
N THR A 785 11.84 -6.72 -6.73
CA THR A 785 12.80 -5.83 -7.38
C THR A 785 14.18 -6.48 -7.44
N GLU A 786 15.14 -5.86 -8.14
CA GLU A 786 16.54 -6.30 -8.17
C GLU A 786 17.20 -6.32 -6.77
N SER A 787 16.70 -5.51 -5.83
CA SER A 787 17.12 -5.48 -4.42
C SER A 787 16.26 -6.37 -3.51
N PHE A 788 15.41 -7.23 -4.09
CA PHE A 788 14.48 -8.10 -3.38
C PHE A 788 13.48 -7.33 -2.47
N ALA A 789 13.16 -6.07 -2.80
CA ALA A 789 11.99 -5.41 -2.26
C ALA A 789 10.73 -6.00 -2.91
N MET A 790 9.61 -6.05 -2.19
CA MET A 790 8.34 -6.57 -2.71
C MET A 790 7.47 -5.43 -3.22
N HIS A 791 6.86 -5.62 -4.39
CA HIS A 791 5.86 -4.72 -4.94
C HIS A 791 4.52 -5.45 -5.12
N PRO A 792 3.38 -4.91 -4.65
CA PRO A 792 3.19 -3.60 -4.00
C PRO A 792 3.94 -3.48 -2.65
N GLY A 793 4.26 -2.24 -2.23
CA GLY A 793 5.02 -2.00 -0.99
C GLY A 793 4.36 -2.58 0.27
N ALA A 794 3.02 -2.55 0.32
CA ALA A 794 2.23 -3.18 1.38
C ALA A 794 2.15 -4.72 1.18
N SER A 795 3.29 -5.39 1.35
CA SER A 795 3.44 -6.84 1.22
C SER A 795 4.34 -7.42 2.32
N VAL A 796 4.06 -8.67 2.72
CA VAL A 796 4.83 -9.40 3.74
C VAL A 796 5.10 -10.81 3.24
N SER A 797 6.32 -11.30 3.43
CA SER A 797 6.70 -12.68 3.11
C SER A 797 7.64 -13.25 4.15
N GLY A 798 7.54 -14.55 4.45
CA GLY A 798 8.42 -15.20 5.39
C GLY A 798 8.30 -16.71 5.43
N LEU A 799 9.09 -17.32 6.30
CA LEU A 799 9.10 -18.75 6.58
C LEU A 799 8.34 -19.03 7.87
N TYR A 800 7.77 -20.22 8.01
CA TYR A 800 7.12 -20.67 9.23
C TYR A 800 7.92 -21.81 9.87
N PHE A 801 8.15 -21.70 11.18
CA PHE A 801 8.80 -22.74 12.00
C PHE A 801 7.87 -23.18 13.13
N SER A 802 7.72 -24.48 13.31
CA SER A 802 6.79 -25.08 14.28
C SER A 802 7.45 -25.47 15.62
N HIS A 803 8.78 -25.47 15.70
CA HIS A 803 9.50 -25.93 16.89
C HIS A 803 9.12 -25.10 18.14
N PRO A 804 8.89 -25.72 19.31
CA PRO A 804 8.44 -25.01 20.50
C PRO A 804 9.44 -23.98 21.03
N ASP A 805 10.75 -24.23 20.88
CA ASP A 805 11.81 -23.29 21.27
C ASP A 805 12.12 -22.20 20.23
N ALA A 806 11.38 -22.19 19.11
CA ALA A 806 11.57 -21.22 18.06
C ALA A 806 11.29 -19.80 18.58
N ARG A 807 12.24 -18.90 18.33
CA ARG A 807 12.19 -17.51 18.81
C ARG A 807 12.94 -16.62 17.83
N TYR A 808 12.57 -15.34 17.78
CA TYR A 808 13.35 -14.35 17.05
C TYR A 808 14.66 -14.05 17.78
N PHE A 809 15.75 -14.01 17.02
CA PHE A 809 17.06 -13.58 17.49
C PHE A 809 17.76 -12.77 16.39
N ALA A 810 18.69 -11.89 16.75
CA ALA A 810 19.53 -11.23 15.74
C ALA A 810 20.79 -12.08 15.47
N VAL A 811 21.08 -12.40 14.21
CA VAL A 811 22.34 -13.05 13.80
C VAL A 811 23.54 -12.22 14.27
N GLY A 812 23.43 -10.90 14.17
CA GLY A 812 24.50 -9.98 14.57
C GLY A 812 25.65 -9.98 13.56
N LYS A 813 26.87 -9.78 14.06
CA LYS A 813 28.07 -9.71 13.23
C LYS A 813 28.61 -11.12 12.89
N ILE A 814 29.15 -11.28 11.68
CA ILE A 814 29.76 -12.52 11.18
C ILE A 814 31.21 -12.28 10.73
N GLU A 815 32.03 -13.33 10.83
CA GLU A 815 33.45 -13.36 10.49
C GLU A 815 33.67 -13.88 9.05
N PRO A 816 34.87 -13.64 8.45
CA PRO A 816 35.15 -14.04 7.07
C PRO A 816 35.01 -15.54 6.77
N ASP A 817 35.19 -16.39 7.79
CA ASP A 817 35.04 -17.84 7.64
C ASP A 817 33.59 -18.23 7.33
N GLN A 818 32.62 -17.59 7.99
CA GLN A 818 31.20 -17.79 7.72
C GLN A 818 30.76 -17.20 6.38
N SER A 819 31.24 -16.02 6.00
CA SER A 819 30.93 -15.47 4.68
C SER A 819 31.40 -16.39 3.54
N LYS A 820 32.61 -16.99 3.67
CA LYS A 820 33.15 -17.95 2.69
C LYS A 820 32.37 -19.26 2.65
N ASP A 821 32.03 -19.81 3.82
CA ASP A 821 31.21 -21.02 3.93
C ASP A 821 29.81 -20.78 3.33
N TYR A 822 29.21 -19.62 3.60
CA TYR A 822 27.90 -19.23 3.07
C TYR A 822 27.93 -19.05 1.54
N ALA A 823 28.94 -18.36 1.01
CA ALA A 823 29.15 -18.23 -0.44
C ALA A 823 29.27 -19.60 -1.13
N THR A 824 30.03 -20.51 -0.50
CA THR A 824 30.18 -21.89 -0.98
C THR A 824 28.85 -22.65 -0.96
N ARG A 825 28.06 -22.54 0.12
CA ARG A 825 26.75 -23.17 0.24
C ARG A 825 25.75 -22.67 -0.79
N LYS A 826 25.75 -21.36 -1.07
CA LYS A 826 24.87 -20.72 -2.07
C LYS A 826 25.35 -20.86 -3.51
N GLY A 827 26.60 -21.27 -3.73
CA GLY A 827 27.19 -21.36 -5.06
C GLY A 827 27.43 -20.00 -5.72
N VAL A 828 27.63 -18.94 -4.94
CA VAL A 828 27.87 -17.57 -5.41
C VAL A 828 29.27 -17.08 -5.01
N SER A 829 29.68 -15.94 -5.54
CA SER A 829 30.97 -15.35 -5.18
C SER A 829 30.98 -14.81 -3.74
N LEU A 830 32.15 -14.77 -3.12
CA LEU A 830 32.31 -14.14 -1.79
C LEU A 830 31.91 -12.66 -1.82
N GLY A 831 32.25 -11.94 -2.90
CA GLY A 831 31.92 -10.52 -3.04
C GLY A 831 30.41 -10.27 -3.08
N GLU A 832 29.64 -11.17 -3.69
CA GLU A 832 28.18 -11.08 -3.70
C GLU A 832 27.58 -11.28 -2.31
N VAL A 833 28.08 -12.26 -1.53
CA VAL A 833 27.67 -12.43 -0.13
C VAL A 833 28.04 -11.22 0.71
N GLU A 834 29.25 -10.68 0.52
CA GLU A 834 29.73 -9.51 1.25
C GLU A 834 28.92 -8.24 0.94
N HIS A 835 28.39 -8.12 -0.27
CA HIS A 835 27.45 -7.07 -0.65
C HIS A 835 26.12 -7.22 0.10
N TRP A 836 25.42 -8.34 -0.05
CA TRP A 836 24.10 -8.54 0.58
C TRP A 836 24.13 -8.54 2.10
N LEU A 837 25.24 -9.00 2.69
CA LEU A 837 25.43 -9.07 4.14
C LEU A 837 26.29 -7.92 4.69
N SER A 838 26.48 -6.82 3.93
CA SER A 838 27.28 -5.67 4.36
C SER A 838 26.96 -5.17 5.78
N PRO A 839 25.69 -5.12 6.25
CA PRO A 839 25.37 -4.71 7.62
C PRO A 839 25.83 -5.71 8.69
N ASN A 840 26.00 -6.98 8.31
CA ASN A 840 26.34 -8.09 9.20
C ASN A 840 27.83 -8.41 9.23
N LEU A 841 28.67 -7.85 8.36
CA LEU A 841 30.11 -8.16 8.38
C LEU A 841 30.82 -7.53 9.60
N ASN A 842 31.69 -8.30 10.25
CA ASN A 842 32.60 -7.84 11.30
C ASN A 842 33.97 -7.37 10.77
N TYR A 843 34.11 -7.32 9.45
CA TYR A 843 35.35 -7.01 8.76
C TYR A 843 35.04 -6.17 7.52
N GLU A 844 36.06 -5.56 6.93
CA GLU A 844 35.92 -4.83 5.67
C GLU A 844 36.20 -5.77 4.50
N PRO A 845 35.25 -5.91 3.55
CA PRO A 845 35.49 -6.58 2.27
C PRO A 845 36.72 -6.00 1.58
N ARG A 846 37.55 -6.83 0.97
CA ARG A 846 38.63 -6.31 0.12
C ARG A 846 37.99 -5.72 -1.13
N ALA A 847 38.37 -4.50 -1.49
CA ALA A 847 37.91 -3.86 -2.72
C ALA A 847 38.12 -4.83 -3.89
N VAL A 848 37.03 -5.14 -4.61
CA VAL A 848 37.09 -5.90 -5.85
C VAL A 848 37.86 -5.03 -6.83
N SER A 849 39.09 -5.43 -7.15
CA SER A 849 39.99 -4.75 -8.08
C SER A 849 39.48 -4.78 -9.51
#